data_AF-A0A497RMN1-F1
#
_entry.id   AF-A0A497RMN1-F1
#
_cell.length_a   1.000
_cell.length_b   1.000
_cell.length_c   1.000
_cell.angle_alpha   90.00
_cell.angle_beta   90.00
_cell.angle_gamma   90.00
#
_symmetry.space_group_name_H-M   'P 1'
#
loop_
_entity.id
_entity.type
_entity.pdbx_description
1 polymer ?
#
loop_
_entity_poly.entity_id
_entity_poly.type
_entity_poly.pdbx_seq_one_letter_code
_entity_poly.pdbx_strand_id
1 'polypeptide(L)'
;MLEMLDWREHVTPWLGKSPERTLLEQLPVDSWDLFIGIIWSRFGTPTGDSHPDIGPFKSGTEEEFVLAYESYRKYGKPRILFYRRSSPIPQDNLDPDQLKSINEFFREFERGGKYFGLYRRYETVKEFTDLVRRHLLDTLLDFEDKRIPPPPSIDAPKGGLAQWLSKVGLSGNPFSRRQADGDDNLPQYFHLFIPYFDELLGITGDPPRTTIIFGEQGSGKSALLRMMVHHSLRLPSRGPVLAIPYTDFALLAEKVDRGQRITPKDHVEQIIKTGVRTLAQAVQNGGVRILPEVTDDDRLELWKYISNFRASLSKPHWRLLSDLLEVRSSLLTDNVPLPESHTEMFYGFCSAVRIFGYETVWVLVDRIDEGPLTAGNTSLALQILTPLLADLRLMEPPNGLAAFRFFLNSSFRDPLKADPAVRIRGRLALYTLEWDREDLLALIEKRMEAFSSSGHKPRTRLGELSEVNDLDNILVARCRGNPRNLMMLCEFVISEHCRLPVSDDNLMLTREDLKRALRRFEETVSGREVVAKPPFSPIASLPTPLAAIIARYRDEQDVTRKLNYAYYLTQCILQFVGCCMLSLYWHSAERDPVLDQKLRALVGTVGNPPSLGHWQDLINRTARVSKVPSHPLMSAFAAFATSKVARTNLGELVRMRNAFAHGRTGIGEHQALYQLQKVDVMLDEVLDALEPLGEFALLTVEGHNVDENRQLVHQVQVHRGNVLVPERQIIAPDEHFRRGEVLLYDQETQTTVLLSPFIVFESAPGPDDTLQTRELWVFDQLIDPRHKGRLTVQYVSFVSFSTARFDAYVTELKNLGFISTSALGGGAEFDKQVN
;
A
#
# COMPACT_ATOMS: atom_id res chain seq x y z
N MET A 1 25.91 22.22 -4.74
CA MET A 1 26.53 23.25 -5.59
C MET A 1 25.41 24.13 -6.09
N LEU A 2 25.49 25.46 -5.97
CA LEU A 2 24.48 26.37 -6.51
C LEU A 2 24.81 26.64 -7.99
N GLU A 3 23.84 26.40 -8.86
CA GLU A 3 23.91 26.75 -10.28
C GLU A 3 23.04 28.00 -10.51
N MET A 4 23.61 29.02 -11.17
CA MET A 4 22.89 30.24 -11.50
C MET A 4 22.31 30.12 -12.91
N LEU A 5 20.98 30.11 -13.01
CA LEU A 5 20.28 30.10 -14.29
C LEU A 5 20.17 31.54 -14.81
N ASP A 6 20.84 31.83 -15.91
CA ASP A 6 20.71 33.06 -16.70
C ASP A 6 20.09 32.74 -18.06
N TRP A 7 19.03 33.47 -18.44
CA TRP A 7 18.36 33.29 -19.73
C TRP A 7 19.28 33.46 -20.94
N ARG A 8 20.38 34.21 -20.81
CA ARG A 8 21.36 34.40 -21.89
C ARG A 8 22.16 33.13 -22.20
N GLU A 9 22.30 32.26 -21.20
CA GLU A 9 23.16 31.08 -21.27
C GLU A 9 22.34 29.77 -21.25
N HIS A 10 21.14 29.79 -20.66
CA HIS A 10 20.35 28.58 -20.36
C HIS A 10 19.01 28.50 -21.12
N VAL A 11 18.67 29.50 -21.93
CA VAL A 11 17.42 29.50 -22.74
C VAL A 11 17.78 29.56 -24.22
N THR A 12 17.16 28.70 -25.02
CA THR A 12 17.32 28.71 -26.48
C THR A 12 16.45 29.83 -27.06
N PRO A 13 17.00 30.69 -27.94
CA PRO A 13 16.24 31.81 -28.52
C PRO A 13 15.31 31.34 -29.64
N TRP A 14 14.21 30.66 -29.30
CA TRP A 14 13.14 30.35 -30.27
C TRP A 14 12.03 31.42 -30.25
N LEU A 15 11.20 31.47 -31.30
CA LEU A 15 10.09 32.42 -31.40
C LEU A 15 8.85 31.88 -30.67
N GLY A 16 8.35 32.61 -29.67
CA GLY A 16 7.12 32.31 -28.93
C GLY A 16 6.13 33.48 -28.88
N LYS A 17 5.09 33.35 -28.04
CA LYS A 17 4.00 34.36 -27.93
C LYS A 17 4.45 35.68 -27.29
N SER A 18 5.32 35.61 -26.29
CA SER A 18 5.98 36.75 -25.64
C SER A 18 7.38 36.33 -25.17
N PRO A 19 8.33 37.26 -24.96
CA PRO A 19 9.65 36.95 -24.43
C PRO A 19 9.60 36.22 -23.08
N GLU A 20 8.75 36.69 -22.16
CA GLU A 20 8.61 36.13 -20.81
C GLU A 20 8.02 34.72 -20.84
N ARG A 21 7.00 34.48 -21.67
CA ARG A 21 6.40 33.14 -21.81
C ARG A 21 7.35 32.14 -22.46
N THR A 22 8.13 32.60 -23.42
CA THR A 22 9.18 31.81 -24.08
C THR A 22 10.25 31.35 -23.08
N LEU A 23 10.60 32.22 -22.13
CA LEU A 23 11.53 31.92 -21.05
C LEU A 23 10.91 30.92 -20.07
N LEU A 24 9.68 31.14 -19.61
CA LEU A 24 9.00 30.29 -18.63
C LEU A 24 8.61 28.90 -19.17
N GLU A 25 8.44 28.74 -20.49
CA GLU A 25 8.23 27.43 -21.13
C GLU A 25 9.52 26.58 -21.12
N GLN A 26 10.69 27.22 -21.20
CA GLN A 26 11.99 26.53 -21.20
C GLN A 26 12.58 26.37 -19.79
N LEU A 27 12.29 27.32 -18.89
CA LEU A 27 12.68 27.30 -17.48
C LEU A 27 11.44 27.45 -16.60
N PRO A 28 10.64 26.40 -16.44
CA PRO A 28 9.39 26.48 -15.69
C PRO A 28 9.65 26.71 -14.20
N VAL A 29 8.81 27.50 -13.55
CA VAL A 29 9.00 27.95 -12.15
C VAL A 29 9.07 26.81 -11.13
N ASP A 30 8.54 25.63 -11.44
CA ASP A 30 8.56 24.45 -10.59
C ASP A 30 9.91 23.70 -10.61
N SER A 31 10.77 24.01 -11.59
CA SER A 31 12.15 23.53 -11.68
C SER A 31 13.12 24.32 -10.79
N TRP A 32 12.71 25.48 -10.27
CA TRP A 32 13.59 26.35 -9.50
C TRP A 32 13.65 25.92 -8.02
N ASP A 33 14.87 25.87 -7.46
CA ASP A 33 15.06 25.66 -6.02
C ASP A 33 15.01 26.99 -5.23
N LEU A 34 15.53 28.06 -5.85
CA LEU A 34 15.65 29.38 -5.25
C LEU A 34 15.36 30.47 -6.29
N PHE A 35 14.53 31.45 -5.93
CA PHE A 35 14.25 32.65 -6.69
C PHE A 35 14.78 33.87 -5.93
N ILE A 36 15.56 34.71 -6.61
CA ILE A 36 16.13 35.94 -6.04
C ILE A 36 15.64 37.16 -6.81
N GLY A 37 14.74 37.93 -6.23
CA GLY A 37 14.24 39.18 -6.81
C GLY A 37 14.99 40.40 -6.30
N ILE A 38 15.38 41.30 -7.21
CA ILE A 38 16.10 42.54 -6.88
C ILE A 38 15.43 43.71 -7.60
N ILE A 39 14.90 44.69 -6.86
CA ILE A 39 14.23 45.87 -7.42
C ILE A 39 14.86 47.16 -6.89
N TRP A 40 15.04 48.16 -7.77
CA TRP A 40 15.41 49.53 -7.42
C TRP A 40 14.48 50.57 -8.04
N SER A 41 14.83 51.16 -9.19
CA SER A 41 14.12 52.29 -9.80
C SER A 41 13.17 51.91 -10.95
N ARG A 42 13.24 50.67 -11.45
CA ARG A 42 12.43 50.18 -12.58
C ARG A 42 11.67 48.93 -12.16
N PHE A 43 10.36 48.91 -12.41
CA PHE A 43 9.48 47.77 -12.21
C PHE A 43 9.43 46.85 -13.43
N GLY A 44 9.54 47.45 -14.63
CA GLY A 44 9.51 46.74 -15.92
C GLY A 44 8.37 47.23 -16.82
N THR A 45 8.09 46.46 -17.88
CA THR A 45 7.04 46.73 -18.86
C THR A 45 6.04 45.58 -18.90
N PRO A 46 4.73 45.84 -19.11
CA PRO A 46 3.71 44.79 -19.17
C PRO A 46 4.04 43.70 -20.19
N THR A 47 3.85 42.44 -19.81
CA THR A 47 4.16 41.27 -20.66
C THR A 47 3.04 40.94 -21.65
N GLY A 48 1.85 41.48 -21.41
CA GLY A 48 0.64 41.21 -22.21
C GLY A 48 -0.14 39.98 -21.74
N ASP A 49 0.40 39.18 -20.82
CA ASP A 49 -0.30 38.08 -20.17
C ASP A 49 -1.09 38.57 -18.93
N SER A 50 -2.04 37.75 -18.45
CA SER A 50 -2.94 38.10 -17.34
C SER A 50 -3.12 36.95 -16.37
N HIS A 51 -3.11 37.28 -15.08
CA HIS A 51 -3.41 36.35 -14.00
C HIS A 51 -4.91 36.36 -13.65
N PRO A 52 -5.56 35.20 -13.41
CA PRO A 52 -6.98 35.13 -13.06
C PRO A 52 -7.41 35.99 -11.87
N ASP A 53 -6.55 36.11 -10.85
CA ASP A 53 -6.86 36.81 -9.59
C ASP A 53 -6.31 38.24 -9.49
N ILE A 54 -5.35 38.61 -10.35
CA ILE A 54 -4.62 39.89 -10.26
C ILE A 54 -4.88 40.77 -11.48
N GLY A 55 -5.30 40.18 -12.61
CA GLY A 55 -5.47 40.87 -13.89
C GLY A 55 -4.16 40.89 -14.70
N PRO A 56 -4.01 41.82 -15.65
CA PRO A 56 -2.83 41.90 -16.52
C PRO A 56 -1.56 42.20 -15.72
N PHE A 57 -0.49 41.48 -16.01
CA PHE A 57 0.80 41.72 -15.38
C PHE A 57 1.37 43.08 -15.80
N LYS A 58 1.79 43.88 -14.82
CA LYS A 58 2.39 45.19 -15.02
C LYS A 58 3.87 45.07 -15.39
N SER A 59 4.52 43.94 -15.10
CA SER A 59 5.87 43.63 -15.57
C SER A 59 6.21 42.14 -15.61
N GLY A 60 7.24 41.77 -16.37
CA GLY A 60 7.80 40.41 -16.34
C GLY A 60 8.33 40.02 -14.97
N THR A 61 8.87 40.97 -14.20
CA THR A 61 9.30 40.72 -12.81
C THR A 61 8.13 40.41 -11.89
N GLU A 62 6.96 41.04 -12.10
CA GLU A 62 5.73 40.71 -11.37
C GLU A 62 5.23 39.32 -11.77
N GLU A 63 5.24 38.98 -13.06
CA GLU A 63 4.83 37.66 -13.55
C GLU A 63 5.70 36.53 -12.99
N GLU A 64 7.03 36.65 -13.08
CA GLU A 64 7.98 35.70 -12.51
C GLU A 64 7.81 35.56 -11.00
N PHE A 65 7.66 36.68 -10.28
CA PHE A 65 7.44 36.65 -8.84
C PHE A 65 6.11 36.01 -8.46
N VAL A 66 5.00 36.35 -9.13
CA VAL A 66 3.67 35.78 -8.83
C VAL A 66 3.67 34.28 -9.07
N LEU A 67 4.21 33.83 -10.20
CA LEU A 67 4.28 32.41 -10.53
C LEU A 67 5.22 31.64 -9.59
N ALA A 68 6.39 32.22 -9.26
CA ALA A 68 7.29 31.64 -8.27
C ALA A 68 6.64 31.59 -6.88
N TYR A 69 5.91 32.64 -6.50
CA TYR A 69 5.17 32.71 -5.25
C TYR A 69 4.12 31.62 -5.21
N GLU A 70 3.25 31.49 -6.21
CA GLU A 70 2.24 30.43 -6.30
C GLU A 70 2.83 29.01 -6.31
N SER A 71 3.96 28.81 -7.00
CA SER A 71 4.70 27.55 -6.94
C SER A 71 5.20 27.29 -5.52
N TYR A 72 5.77 28.29 -4.84
CA TYR A 72 6.19 28.21 -3.45
C TYR A 72 5.02 27.92 -2.51
N ARG A 73 3.87 28.58 -2.73
CA ARG A 73 2.60 28.37 -2.02
C ARG A 73 2.16 26.91 -2.09
N LYS A 74 2.23 26.32 -3.29
CA LYS A 74 1.67 25.02 -3.62
C LYS A 74 2.60 23.85 -3.36
N TYR A 75 3.89 24.02 -3.64
CA TYR A 75 4.89 22.96 -3.65
C TYR A 75 6.03 23.19 -2.65
N GLY A 76 6.08 24.34 -1.98
CA GLY A 76 7.17 24.71 -1.08
C GLY A 76 8.46 25.14 -1.79
N LYS A 77 8.44 25.26 -3.12
CA LYS A 77 9.58 25.66 -3.96
C LYS A 77 9.13 26.53 -5.15
N PRO A 78 9.94 27.48 -5.63
CA PRO A 78 11.26 27.87 -5.12
C PRO A 78 11.19 28.65 -3.82
N ARG A 79 12.25 28.63 -3.00
CA ARG A 79 12.38 29.61 -1.91
C ARG A 79 12.56 31.00 -2.49
N ILE A 80 11.89 32.01 -1.95
CA ILE A 80 11.92 33.37 -2.49
C ILE A 80 12.69 34.30 -1.57
N LEU A 81 13.78 34.89 -2.08
CA LEU A 81 14.52 35.95 -1.43
C LEU A 81 14.32 37.25 -2.22
N PHE A 82 13.72 38.26 -1.60
CA PHE A 82 13.37 39.50 -2.30
C PHE A 82 14.04 40.73 -1.67
N TYR A 83 14.67 41.56 -2.51
CA TYR A 83 15.49 42.68 -2.07
C TYR A 83 15.08 43.99 -2.77
N ARG A 84 14.90 45.04 -1.96
CA ARG A 84 14.58 46.39 -2.43
C ARG A 84 15.73 47.34 -2.13
N ARG A 85 16.32 47.94 -3.16
CA ARG A 85 17.29 49.01 -2.97
C ARG A 85 16.59 50.29 -2.50
N SER A 86 17.09 50.88 -1.41
CA SER A 86 16.52 52.07 -0.77
C SER A 86 17.36 53.33 -0.99
N SER A 87 18.46 53.22 -1.75
CA SER A 87 19.30 54.36 -2.12
C SER A 87 18.52 55.38 -2.97
N PRO A 88 18.73 56.70 -2.77
CA PRO A 88 18.08 57.74 -3.56
C PRO A 88 18.24 57.50 -5.06
N ILE A 89 17.13 57.59 -5.81
CA ILE A 89 17.15 57.49 -7.26
C ILE A 89 17.60 58.85 -7.81
N PRO A 90 18.65 58.90 -8.67
CA PRO A 90 19.05 60.15 -9.32
C PRO A 90 17.86 60.79 -10.06
N GLN A 91 17.71 62.12 -9.97
CA GLN A 91 16.56 62.83 -10.55
C GLN A 91 16.40 62.58 -12.05
N ASP A 92 17.50 62.40 -12.79
CA ASP A 92 17.49 62.13 -14.23
C ASP A 92 16.86 60.76 -14.60
N ASN A 93 16.78 59.82 -13.64
CA ASN A 93 16.26 58.46 -13.83
C ASN A 93 14.96 58.20 -13.06
N LEU A 94 14.33 59.25 -12.52
CA LEU A 94 13.11 59.12 -11.71
C LEU A 94 11.87 59.10 -12.61
N ASP A 95 11.34 57.90 -12.87
CA ASP A 95 10.05 57.71 -13.51
C ASP A 95 8.95 57.57 -12.42
N PRO A 96 8.01 58.54 -12.32
CA PRO A 96 6.96 58.51 -11.30
C PRO A 96 6.03 57.29 -11.39
N ASP A 97 5.75 56.79 -12.59
CA ASP A 97 4.82 55.68 -12.82
C ASP A 97 5.47 54.34 -12.45
N GLN A 98 6.76 54.18 -12.76
CA GLN A 98 7.55 53.03 -12.30
C GLN A 98 7.68 53.04 -10.78
N LEU A 99 7.98 54.19 -10.18
CA LEU A 99 8.09 54.32 -8.73
C LEU A 99 6.76 54.03 -8.01
N LYS A 100 5.65 54.49 -8.58
CA LYS A 100 4.30 54.17 -8.10
C LYS A 100 4.05 52.66 -8.13
N SER A 101 4.39 52.00 -9.24
CA SER A 101 4.21 50.55 -9.41
C SER A 101 5.06 49.75 -8.41
N ILE A 102 6.32 50.14 -8.18
CA ILE A 102 7.19 49.55 -7.16
C ILE A 102 6.57 49.71 -5.77
N ASN A 103 6.07 50.89 -5.44
CA ASN A 103 5.46 51.16 -4.13
C ASN A 103 4.16 50.36 -3.92
N GLU A 104 3.32 50.24 -4.95
CA GLU A 104 2.12 49.39 -4.91
C GLU A 104 2.48 47.93 -4.70
N PHE A 105 3.45 47.40 -5.47
CA PHE A 105 3.92 46.03 -5.35
C PHE A 105 4.45 45.71 -3.94
N PHE A 106 5.29 46.57 -3.36
CA PHE A 106 5.83 46.34 -2.01
C PHE A 106 4.80 46.56 -0.90
N ARG A 107 3.72 47.32 -1.15
CA ARG A 107 2.60 47.46 -0.21
C ARG A 107 1.86 46.13 -0.03
N GLU A 108 1.85 45.27 -1.05
CA GLU A 108 1.25 43.94 -0.98
C GLU A 108 2.01 42.98 -0.04
N PHE A 109 3.22 43.34 0.41
CA PHE A 109 3.98 42.59 1.45
C PHE A 109 3.71 43.11 2.87
N GLU A 110 2.98 44.22 3.02
CA GLU A 110 2.65 44.81 4.32
C GLU A 110 1.41 44.16 4.95
N ARG A 111 1.08 44.51 6.21
CA ARG A 111 -0.07 43.92 6.92
C ARG A 111 -1.38 44.15 6.14
N GLY A 112 -2.03 43.07 5.74
CA GLY A 112 -3.28 43.08 4.97
C GLY A 112 -3.09 43.01 3.44
N GLY A 113 -1.84 42.97 2.95
CA GLY A 113 -1.52 42.73 1.54
C GLY A 113 -1.61 41.26 1.12
N LYS A 114 -1.52 41.01 -0.18
CA LYS A 114 -1.68 39.67 -0.79
C LYS A 114 -0.50 38.72 -0.55
N TYR A 115 0.71 39.24 -0.34
CA TYR A 115 1.92 38.45 -0.27
C TYR A 115 2.40 38.31 1.18
N PHE A 116 2.34 37.09 1.69
CA PHE A 116 2.85 36.73 3.01
C PHE A 116 4.34 36.43 2.91
N GLY A 117 5.16 37.47 3.03
CA GLY A 117 6.61 37.37 2.97
C GLY A 117 7.31 38.63 3.46
N LEU A 118 8.59 38.51 3.83
CA LEU A 118 9.43 39.65 4.14
C LEU A 118 10.36 39.93 2.95
N TYR A 119 10.55 41.21 2.65
CA TYR A 119 11.64 41.66 1.77
C TYR A 119 12.69 42.41 2.60
N ARG A 120 13.92 42.44 2.11
CA ARG A 120 15.02 43.18 2.76
C ARG A 120 15.36 44.44 1.99
N ARG A 121 15.65 45.50 2.73
CA ARG A 121 16.15 46.76 2.18
C ARG A 121 17.67 46.78 2.26
N TYR A 122 18.30 47.41 1.27
CA TYR A 122 19.73 47.69 1.26
C TYR A 122 20.01 49.03 0.56
N GLU A 123 21.10 49.70 0.90
CA GLU A 123 21.51 50.97 0.28
C GLU A 123 22.72 50.78 -0.64
N THR A 124 23.70 49.99 -0.19
CA THR A 124 24.99 49.82 -0.88
C THR A 124 25.17 48.43 -1.47
N VAL A 125 26.04 48.31 -2.49
CA VAL A 125 26.38 47.01 -3.11
C VAL A 125 27.06 46.07 -2.11
N LYS A 126 27.92 46.60 -1.23
CA LYS A 126 28.59 45.81 -0.18
C LYS A 126 27.56 45.22 0.80
N GLU A 127 26.64 46.05 1.28
CA GLU A 127 25.56 45.61 2.16
C GLU A 127 24.70 44.52 1.51
N PHE A 128 24.33 44.70 0.23
CA PHE A 128 23.62 43.68 -0.51
C PHE A 128 24.43 42.37 -0.61
N THR A 129 25.72 42.45 -0.91
CA THR A 129 26.63 41.29 -1.03
C THR A 129 26.69 40.50 0.28
N ASP A 130 26.81 41.21 1.41
CA ASP A 130 26.89 40.59 2.73
C ASP A 130 25.55 39.97 3.15
N LEU A 131 24.43 40.65 2.85
CA LEU A 131 23.08 40.16 3.11
C LEU A 131 22.76 38.91 2.28
N VAL A 132 22.93 38.99 0.96
CA VAL A 132 22.57 37.88 0.06
C VAL A 132 23.44 36.67 0.35
N ARG A 133 24.75 36.84 0.61
CA ARG A 133 25.64 35.73 0.97
C ARG A 133 25.19 35.04 2.26
N ARG A 134 24.82 35.81 3.29
CA ARG A 134 24.31 35.25 4.55
C ARG A 134 23.00 34.49 4.35
N HIS A 135 22.02 35.11 3.70
CA HIS A 135 20.73 34.47 3.47
C HIS A 135 20.83 33.23 2.56
N LEU A 136 21.74 33.23 1.59
CA LEU A 136 22.04 32.06 0.77
C LEU A 136 22.63 30.92 1.61
N LEU A 137 23.58 31.22 2.51
CA LEU A 137 24.15 30.22 3.41
C LEU A 137 23.07 29.65 4.35
N ASP A 138 22.25 30.50 4.96
CA ASP A 138 21.14 30.06 5.82
C ASP A 138 20.16 29.18 5.03
N THR A 139 19.82 29.58 3.81
CA THR A 139 18.92 28.83 2.93
C THR A 139 19.50 27.47 2.53
N LEU A 140 20.79 27.40 2.22
CA LEU A 140 21.48 26.16 1.91
C LEU A 140 21.54 25.21 3.12
N LEU A 141 21.80 25.74 4.32
CA LEU A 141 21.79 24.95 5.55
C LEU A 141 20.41 24.36 5.84
N ASP A 142 19.35 25.12 5.61
CA ASP A 142 17.99 24.60 5.77
C ASP A 142 17.65 23.51 4.74
N PHE A 143 18.15 23.62 3.51
CA PHE A 143 18.01 22.57 2.49
C PHE A 143 18.73 21.29 2.90
N GLU A 144 19.93 21.40 3.51
CA GLU A 144 20.68 20.25 4.02
C GLU A 144 20.03 19.62 5.27
N ASP A 145 19.49 20.41 6.19
CA ASP A 145 18.91 19.94 7.47
C ASP A 145 17.48 19.37 7.33
N LYS A 146 16.88 19.39 6.13
CA LYS A 146 15.42 19.16 5.92
C LYS A 146 14.54 19.98 6.87
N ARG A 147 15.07 21.05 7.47
CA ARG A 147 14.33 22.14 8.12
C ARG A 147 13.72 22.99 7.02
N ILE A 148 12.91 22.34 6.19
CA ILE A 148 11.95 23.00 5.36
C ILE A 148 10.81 23.26 6.34
N PRO A 149 10.67 24.47 6.92
CA PRO A 149 9.38 24.82 7.46
C PRO A 149 8.38 24.56 6.33
N PRO A 150 7.27 23.84 6.57
CA PRO A 150 6.24 23.70 5.56
C PRO A 150 5.95 25.10 5.01
N PRO A 151 5.74 25.27 3.70
CA PRO A 151 5.43 26.59 3.12
C PRO A 151 4.44 27.28 4.05
N PRO A 152 4.62 28.58 4.41
CA PRO A 152 3.64 29.31 5.20
C PRO A 152 2.30 29.03 4.53
N SER A 153 1.44 28.30 5.25
CA SER A 153 0.31 27.60 4.66
C SER A 153 -0.54 28.58 3.89
N ILE A 154 -0.49 28.49 2.58
CA ILE A 154 -1.35 29.22 1.69
C ILE A 154 -1.85 28.26 0.61
N ASP A 155 -2.10 27.03 1.02
CA ASP A 155 -3.46 26.75 1.42
C ASP A 155 -3.55 26.71 2.96
N ALA A 156 -3.59 27.87 3.63
CA ALA A 156 -4.74 28.03 4.51
C ALA A 156 -5.89 27.82 3.54
N PRO A 157 -6.61 26.69 3.60
CA PRO A 157 -7.75 26.55 2.73
C PRO A 157 -8.54 27.86 2.91
N LYS A 158 -9.06 28.44 1.83
CA LYS A 158 -10.25 29.29 1.98
C LYS A 158 -11.41 28.41 2.46
N GLY A 159 -11.22 27.71 3.57
CA GLY A 159 -11.95 26.53 3.96
C GLY A 159 -11.77 26.35 5.46
N GLY A 160 -12.75 25.69 6.04
CA GLY A 160 -12.99 25.76 7.47
C GLY A 160 -11.89 25.20 8.36
N LEU A 161 -10.78 24.63 7.88
CA LEU A 161 -9.88 23.82 8.72
C LEU A 161 -9.26 24.56 9.91
N ALA A 162 -8.53 25.66 9.70
CA ALA A 162 -7.90 26.38 10.81
C ALA A 162 -8.94 26.97 11.77
N GLN A 163 -10.06 27.46 11.21
CA GLN A 163 -11.20 27.98 11.97
C GLN A 163 -11.88 26.87 12.79
N TRP A 164 -12.07 25.70 12.19
CA TRP A 164 -12.67 24.51 12.79
C TRP A 164 -11.79 23.99 13.91
N LEU A 165 -10.49 23.77 13.67
CA LEU A 165 -9.53 23.33 14.68
C LEU A 165 -9.56 24.25 15.92
N SER A 166 -9.53 25.56 15.70
CA SER A 166 -9.64 26.52 16.81
C SER A 166 -10.98 26.43 17.54
N LYS A 167 -12.10 26.25 16.83
CA LYS A 167 -13.44 26.14 17.43
C LYS A 167 -13.67 24.82 18.18
N VAL A 168 -13.06 23.73 17.73
CA VAL A 168 -13.16 22.42 18.38
C VAL A 168 -12.13 22.21 19.51
N GLY A 169 -11.22 23.18 19.70
CA GLY A 169 -10.26 23.21 20.81
C GLY A 169 -8.92 22.52 20.52
N LEU A 170 -8.53 22.38 19.25
CA LEU A 170 -7.27 21.75 18.83
C LEU A 170 -6.23 22.81 18.42
N SER A 171 -4.99 22.64 18.88
CA SER A 171 -3.86 23.55 18.59
C SER A 171 -3.29 23.38 17.18
N GLY A 172 -3.63 22.27 16.52
CA GLY A 172 -3.28 21.92 15.16
C GLY A 172 -3.97 20.64 14.74
N ASN A 173 -3.82 20.24 13.48
CA ASN A 173 -4.42 19.00 13.00
C ASN A 173 -3.62 17.78 13.50
N PRO A 174 -4.20 16.93 14.36
CA PRO A 174 -3.51 15.77 14.93
C PRO A 174 -3.08 14.74 13.88
N PHE A 175 -3.70 14.73 12.70
CA PHE A 175 -3.52 13.69 11.67
C PHE A 175 -2.81 14.14 10.39
N SER A 176 -2.38 15.40 10.36
CA SER A 176 -1.69 16.02 9.21
C SER A 176 -0.34 15.35 8.86
N ARG A 177 0.42 14.91 9.88
CA ARG A 177 1.77 14.34 9.71
C ARG A 177 1.69 12.81 9.65
N ARG A 178 1.83 12.25 8.44
CA ARG A 178 1.76 10.80 8.17
C ARG A 178 3.10 10.08 8.22
N GLN A 179 4.20 10.83 8.10
CA GLN A 179 5.55 10.30 8.19
C GLN A 179 6.12 10.64 9.56
N ALA A 180 6.85 9.67 10.14
CA ALA A 180 7.58 9.88 11.37
C ALA A 180 8.58 11.04 11.27
N ASP A 181 9.02 11.37 10.04
CA ASP A 181 10.08 12.34 9.82
C ASP A 181 9.75 13.78 10.26
N GLY A 182 8.47 14.09 10.37
CA GLY A 182 7.99 15.39 10.80
C GLY A 182 7.29 15.38 12.15
N ASP A 183 7.11 14.27 12.86
CA ASP A 183 6.27 14.25 14.07
C ASP A 183 7.07 14.53 15.35
N ASP A 184 6.98 15.75 15.86
CA ASP A 184 7.71 16.20 17.07
C ASP A 184 7.10 15.63 18.36
N ASN A 185 5.83 15.20 18.33
CA ASN A 185 5.12 14.65 19.48
C ASN A 185 5.32 13.14 19.64
N LEU A 186 5.94 12.48 18.65
CA LEU A 186 6.16 11.04 18.63
C LEU A 186 6.77 10.47 19.93
N PRO A 187 7.79 11.11 20.58
CA PRO A 187 8.34 10.64 21.86
C PRO A 187 7.33 10.50 23.00
N GLN A 188 6.24 11.29 22.96
CA GLN A 188 5.30 11.37 24.06
C GLN A 188 4.40 10.13 24.18
N TYR A 189 4.17 9.41 23.07
CA TYR A 189 3.20 8.32 23.06
C TYR A 189 3.63 7.06 22.31
N PHE A 190 4.53 7.13 21.34
CA PHE A 190 4.75 5.98 20.43
C PHE A 190 5.35 4.76 21.14
N HIS A 191 6.17 4.99 22.17
CA HIS A 191 6.79 3.93 22.96
C HIS A 191 5.76 3.07 23.73
N LEU A 192 4.55 3.58 23.98
CA LEU A 192 3.49 2.88 24.70
C LEU A 192 2.93 1.68 23.92
N PHE A 193 3.07 1.68 22.60
CA PHE A 193 2.55 0.63 21.70
C PHE A 193 3.56 -0.50 21.46
N ILE A 194 4.71 -0.48 22.12
CA ILE A 194 5.82 -1.40 21.84
C ILE A 194 6.17 -2.14 23.14
N PRO A 195 5.57 -3.32 23.39
CA PRO A 195 5.76 -4.04 24.65
C PRO A 195 7.22 -4.40 24.95
N TYR A 196 8.01 -4.59 23.89
CA TYR A 196 9.43 -4.95 23.95
C TYR A 196 10.37 -3.74 23.82
N PHE A 197 9.88 -2.50 24.01
CA PHE A 197 10.70 -1.30 23.80
C PHE A 197 11.92 -1.22 24.72
N ASP A 198 11.75 -1.54 26.00
CA ASP A 198 12.85 -1.55 26.97
C ASP A 198 13.93 -2.59 26.62
N GLU A 199 13.53 -3.73 26.05
CA GLU A 199 14.45 -4.75 25.52
C GLU A 199 15.20 -4.23 24.30
N LEU A 200 14.53 -3.50 23.39
CA LEU A 200 15.18 -2.88 22.22
C LEU A 200 16.24 -1.86 22.64
N LEU A 201 15.94 -1.06 23.66
CA LEU A 201 16.86 -0.10 24.27
C LEU A 201 17.97 -0.78 25.10
N GLY A 202 17.86 -2.09 25.36
CA GLY A 202 18.83 -2.83 26.17
C GLY A 202 18.88 -2.35 27.62
N ILE A 203 17.73 -1.95 28.17
CA ILE A 203 17.55 -1.50 29.57
C ILE A 203 17.46 -2.72 30.50
N THR A 204 16.90 -3.82 30.03
CA THR A 204 16.74 -5.08 30.78
C THR A 204 17.97 -5.99 30.60
N GLY A 205 18.37 -6.68 31.68
CA GLY A 205 19.68 -7.33 31.85
C GLY A 205 20.09 -8.32 30.75
N ASP A 206 20.91 -7.83 29.82
CA ASP A 206 21.93 -8.50 29.00
C ASP A 206 22.69 -7.41 28.18
N PRO A 207 23.88 -7.65 27.62
CA PRO A 207 24.41 -6.75 26.57
C PRO A 207 23.42 -6.69 25.39
N PRO A 208 23.30 -5.54 24.72
CA PRO A 208 22.28 -5.33 23.70
C PRO A 208 22.54 -6.29 22.55
N ARG A 209 21.62 -7.24 22.33
CA ARG A 209 21.72 -8.24 21.27
C ARG A 209 21.30 -7.64 19.93
N THR A 210 21.79 -8.17 18.83
CA THR A 210 21.27 -7.80 17.51
C THR A 210 19.82 -8.24 17.35
N THR A 211 18.99 -7.35 16.79
CA THR A 211 17.54 -7.52 16.70
C THR A 211 17.05 -7.26 15.28
N ILE A 212 16.06 -8.03 14.84
CA ILE A 212 15.31 -7.78 13.61
C ILE A 212 13.84 -7.54 13.97
N ILE A 213 13.32 -6.39 13.55
CA ILE A 213 11.93 -5.97 13.68
C ILE A 213 11.31 -6.04 12.29
N PHE A 214 10.35 -6.95 12.11
CA PHE A 214 9.56 -7.06 10.89
C PHE A 214 8.30 -6.21 10.97
N GLY A 215 7.90 -5.58 9.88
CA GLY A 215 6.58 -4.95 9.79
C GLY A 215 6.26 -4.45 8.40
N GLU A 216 4.98 -4.32 8.09
CA GLU A 216 4.51 -3.86 6.79
C GLU A 216 4.88 -2.40 6.49
N GLN A 217 4.72 -2.01 5.23
CA GLN A 217 4.87 -0.61 4.86
C GLN A 217 3.83 0.23 5.61
N GLY A 218 4.29 1.22 6.40
CA GLY A 218 3.40 2.08 7.20
C GLY A 218 3.06 1.55 8.59
N SER A 219 3.61 0.42 9.02
CA SER A 219 3.44 -0.10 10.40
C SER A 219 4.13 0.74 11.48
N GLY A 220 4.97 1.72 11.12
CA GLY A 220 5.68 2.55 12.09
C GLY A 220 7.14 2.16 12.34
N LYS A 221 7.75 1.33 11.50
CA LYS A 221 9.19 0.98 11.59
C LYS A 221 10.12 2.20 11.75
N SER A 222 10.01 3.18 10.87
CA SER A 222 10.82 4.41 10.96
C SER A 222 10.43 5.30 12.14
N ALA A 223 9.19 5.19 12.65
CA ALA A 223 8.79 5.86 13.90
C ALA A 223 9.52 5.24 15.10
N LEU A 224 9.55 3.90 15.17
CA LEU A 224 10.30 3.18 16.20
C LEU A 224 11.80 3.51 16.17
N LEU A 225 12.41 3.54 14.98
CA LEU A 225 13.80 3.97 14.80
C LEU A 225 14.05 5.36 15.40
N ARG A 226 13.16 6.33 15.12
CA ARG A 226 13.26 7.68 15.68
C ARG A 226 13.15 7.70 17.20
N MET A 227 12.32 6.85 17.78
CA MET A 227 12.25 6.72 19.24
C MET A 227 13.56 6.21 19.81
N MET A 228 14.17 5.21 19.19
CA MET A 228 15.49 4.73 19.61
C MET A 228 16.56 5.84 19.54
N VAL A 229 16.60 6.61 18.45
CA VAL A 229 17.52 7.76 18.32
C VAL A 229 17.23 8.81 19.41
N HIS A 230 15.97 9.12 19.69
CA HIS A 230 15.60 10.11 20.71
C HIS A 230 16.05 9.69 22.13
N HIS A 231 15.94 8.41 22.46
CA HIS A 231 16.31 7.85 23.77
C HIS A 231 17.80 7.52 23.89
N SER A 232 18.56 7.46 22.78
CA SER A 232 19.94 6.95 22.77
C SER A 232 20.88 7.72 23.72
N LEU A 233 20.66 9.02 23.93
CA LEU A 233 21.46 9.85 24.84
C LEU A 233 20.90 9.93 26.27
N ARG A 234 19.75 9.33 26.56
CA ARG A 234 18.98 9.54 27.81
C ARG A 234 18.55 8.23 28.47
N LEU A 235 19.35 7.18 28.33
CA LEU A 235 19.03 5.89 28.94
C LEU A 235 19.18 5.96 30.46
N PRO A 236 18.20 5.49 31.26
CA PRO A 236 18.26 5.60 32.72
C PRO A 236 19.29 4.67 33.38
N SER A 237 19.51 3.48 32.81
CA SER A 237 20.31 2.39 33.37
C SER A 237 21.63 2.14 32.62
N ARG A 238 21.93 2.95 31.60
CA ARG A 238 23.11 2.85 30.75
C ARG A 238 23.63 4.23 30.37
N GLY A 239 24.91 4.30 30.04
CA GLY A 239 25.52 5.48 29.44
C GLY A 239 24.96 5.78 28.04
N PRO A 240 25.34 6.93 27.46
CA PRO A 240 24.85 7.34 26.15
C PRO A 240 25.23 6.33 25.07
N VAL A 241 24.40 6.27 24.03
CA VAL A 241 24.55 5.38 22.90
C VAL A 241 24.67 6.19 21.61
N LEU A 242 25.67 5.84 20.80
CA LEU A 242 25.80 6.42 19.46
C LEU A 242 24.90 5.63 18.50
N ALA A 243 23.76 6.22 18.14
CA ALA A 243 22.79 5.64 17.22
C ALA A 243 23.08 6.05 15.77
N ILE A 244 23.65 5.14 14.99
CA ILE A 244 24.03 5.34 13.59
C ILE A 244 22.88 4.92 12.67
N PRO A 245 22.22 5.86 11.95
CA PRO A 245 21.16 5.53 11.01
C PRO A 245 21.74 5.02 9.67
N TYR A 246 21.76 3.71 9.49
CA TYR A 246 22.22 3.06 8.26
C TYR A 246 21.06 2.83 7.29
N THR A 247 20.70 3.86 6.53
CA THR A 247 19.47 3.89 5.71
C THR A 247 19.68 4.14 4.22
N ASP A 248 20.89 4.51 3.79
CA ASP A 248 21.21 4.76 2.39
C ASP A 248 21.91 3.54 1.80
N PHE A 249 21.32 2.92 0.78
CA PHE A 249 21.87 1.72 0.13
C PHE A 249 22.14 1.95 -1.36
N ALA A 250 22.03 3.19 -1.86
CA ALA A 250 22.09 3.47 -3.29
C ALA A 250 23.38 2.93 -3.94
N LEU A 251 24.53 3.19 -3.32
CA LEU A 251 25.83 2.74 -3.83
C LEU A 251 25.97 1.20 -3.82
N LEU A 252 25.45 0.52 -2.80
CA LEU A 252 25.48 -0.94 -2.74
C LEU A 252 24.50 -1.55 -3.76
N ALA A 253 23.34 -0.93 -3.95
CA ALA A 253 22.37 -1.35 -4.95
C ALA A 253 22.94 -1.22 -6.37
N GLU A 254 23.60 -0.10 -6.70
CA GLU A 254 24.30 0.07 -7.98
C GLU A 254 25.42 -0.97 -8.17
N LYS A 255 26.14 -1.32 -7.10
CA LYS A 255 27.20 -2.32 -7.14
C LYS A 255 26.64 -3.71 -7.48
N VAL A 256 25.52 -4.10 -6.86
CA VAL A 256 24.80 -5.35 -7.20
C VAL A 256 24.26 -5.32 -8.63
N ASP A 257 23.66 -4.20 -9.04
CA ASP A 257 23.12 -4.02 -10.39
C ASP A 257 24.19 -4.16 -11.48
N ARG A 258 25.43 -3.72 -11.21
CA ARG A 258 26.61 -3.96 -12.06
C ARG A 258 27.18 -5.38 -11.99
N GLY A 259 26.48 -6.32 -11.33
CA GLY A 259 26.89 -7.72 -11.18
C GLY A 259 28.04 -7.94 -10.20
N GLN A 260 28.37 -6.95 -9.37
CA GLN A 260 29.43 -7.07 -8.37
C GLN A 260 28.87 -7.61 -7.05
N ARG A 261 29.67 -8.39 -6.33
CA ARG A 261 29.29 -8.92 -5.01
C ARG A 261 29.50 -7.86 -3.93
N ILE A 262 28.55 -7.80 -3.00
CA ILE A 262 28.68 -7.03 -1.76
C ILE A 262 29.41 -7.87 -0.72
N THR A 263 30.30 -7.22 0.02
CA THR A 263 31.09 -7.83 1.10
C THR A 263 30.73 -7.18 2.44
N PRO A 264 30.96 -7.84 3.59
CA PRO A 264 30.79 -7.21 4.90
C PRO A 264 31.61 -5.93 5.07
N LYS A 265 32.78 -5.85 4.42
CA LYS A 265 33.63 -4.65 4.43
C LYS A 265 32.95 -3.44 3.79
N ASP A 266 32.23 -3.63 2.68
CA ASP A 266 31.47 -2.55 2.02
C ASP A 266 30.43 -1.94 2.98
N HIS A 267 29.73 -2.78 3.76
CA HIS A 267 28.81 -2.32 4.79
C HIS A 267 29.52 -1.57 5.91
N VAL A 268 30.60 -2.14 6.45
CA VAL A 268 31.34 -1.54 7.58
C VAL A 268 31.88 -0.16 7.22
N GLU A 269 32.47 0.00 6.04
CA GLU A 269 32.95 1.30 5.57
C GLU A 269 31.82 2.33 5.48
N GLN A 270 30.66 1.94 4.97
CA GLN A 270 29.50 2.83 4.88
C GLN A 270 28.86 3.15 6.25
N ILE A 271 28.84 2.18 7.17
CA ILE A 271 28.39 2.35 8.55
C ILE A 271 29.31 3.33 9.27
N ILE A 272 30.63 3.17 9.19
CA ILE A 272 31.60 4.06 9.84
C ILE A 272 31.53 5.47 9.22
N LYS A 273 31.42 5.57 7.89
CA LYS A 273 31.20 6.85 7.21
C LYS A 273 29.99 7.59 7.76
N THR A 274 28.88 6.87 7.98
CA THR A 274 27.66 7.43 8.58
C THR A 274 27.86 7.73 10.08
N GLY A 275 28.59 6.87 10.80
CA GLY A 275 28.92 7.06 12.21
C GLY A 275 29.75 8.31 12.48
N VAL A 276 30.75 8.60 11.64
CA VAL A 276 31.57 9.81 11.72
C VAL A 276 30.72 11.08 11.53
N ARG A 277 29.77 11.07 10.59
CA ARG A 277 28.79 12.17 10.41
C ARG A 277 27.88 12.33 11.63
N THR A 278 27.36 11.20 12.13
CA THR A 278 26.46 11.16 13.30
C THR A 278 27.17 11.72 14.53
N LEU A 279 28.43 11.34 14.74
CA LEU A 279 29.27 11.85 15.81
C LEU A 279 29.48 13.37 15.68
N ALA A 280 29.83 13.86 14.50
CA ALA A 280 30.00 15.30 14.26
C ALA A 280 28.73 16.09 14.61
N GLN A 281 27.57 15.57 14.24
CA GLN A 281 26.28 16.19 14.55
C GLN A 281 25.95 16.15 16.06
N ALA A 282 26.27 15.05 16.75
CA ALA A 282 26.11 14.94 18.20
C ALA A 282 26.98 15.94 18.96
N VAL A 283 28.24 16.12 18.52
CA VAL A 283 29.17 17.13 19.06
C VAL A 283 28.66 18.54 18.80
N GLN A 284 28.22 18.84 17.57
CA GLN A 284 27.70 20.16 17.20
C GLN A 284 26.49 20.57 18.04
N ASN A 285 25.60 19.61 18.35
CA ASN A 285 24.42 19.84 19.17
C ASN A 285 24.74 19.98 20.68
N GLY A 286 26.02 19.84 21.08
CA GLY A 286 26.46 19.92 22.46
C GLY A 286 26.00 18.75 23.34
N GLY A 287 25.52 17.67 22.72
CA GLY A 287 24.97 16.51 23.43
C GLY A 287 26.03 15.60 24.04
N VAL A 288 27.29 15.72 23.62
CA VAL A 288 28.42 14.92 24.10
C VAL A 288 29.69 15.75 24.19
N ARG A 289 30.60 15.34 25.09
CA ARG A 289 31.93 15.95 25.30
C ARG A 289 32.96 14.84 25.49
N ILE A 290 34.22 15.15 25.17
CA ILE A 290 35.33 14.24 25.44
C ILE A 290 35.48 14.09 26.96
N LEU A 291 35.66 12.85 27.42
CA LEU A 291 35.90 12.51 28.82
C LEU A 291 37.26 13.07 29.29
N PRO A 292 37.41 13.44 30.57
CA PRO A 292 38.64 14.05 31.08
C PRO A 292 39.85 13.11 31.08
N GLU A 293 39.65 11.78 31.11
CA GLU A 293 40.71 10.77 31.23
C GLU A 293 41.20 10.21 29.88
N VAL A 294 41.01 10.93 28.78
CA VAL A 294 41.34 10.46 27.42
C VAL A 294 42.80 10.70 27.07
N THR A 295 43.51 9.67 26.60
CA THR A 295 44.93 9.75 26.20
C THR A 295 45.09 10.27 24.76
N ASP A 296 46.31 10.64 24.37
CA ASP A 296 46.61 11.03 22.98
C ASP A 296 46.46 9.84 22.01
N ASP A 297 46.73 8.62 22.46
CA ASP A 297 46.54 7.40 21.66
C ASP A 297 45.05 7.15 21.38
N ASP A 298 44.17 7.38 22.36
CA ASP A 298 42.71 7.26 22.18
C ASP A 298 42.17 8.28 21.16
N ARG A 299 42.66 9.53 21.23
CA ARG A 299 42.34 10.58 20.25
C ARG A 299 42.82 10.20 18.86
N LEU A 300 44.05 9.69 18.77
CA LEU A 300 44.63 9.26 17.51
C LEU A 300 43.86 8.09 16.91
N GLU A 301 43.41 7.12 17.71
CA GLU A 301 42.59 6.00 17.25
C GLU A 301 41.31 6.48 16.57
N LEU A 302 40.59 7.43 17.18
CA LEU A 302 39.41 8.00 16.53
C LEU A 302 39.76 8.82 15.28
N TRP A 303 40.87 9.56 15.31
CA TRP A 303 41.34 10.35 14.17
C TRP A 303 41.57 9.49 12.92
N LYS A 304 41.99 8.23 13.06
CA LYS A 304 42.15 7.30 11.92
C LYS A 304 40.86 7.22 11.09
N TYR A 305 39.71 7.05 11.75
CA TYR A 305 38.43 6.94 11.06
C TYR A 305 37.97 8.30 10.50
N ILE A 306 38.11 9.38 11.27
CA ILE A 306 37.72 10.73 10.83
C ILE A 306 38.49 11.17 9.58
N SER A 307 39.80 10.93 9.54
CA SER A 307 40.67 11.31 8.42
C SER A 307 40.37 10.50 7.15
N ASN A 308 40.20 9.18 7.25
CA ASN A 308 39.86 8.33 6.09
C ASN A 308 38.50 8.64 5.50
N PHE A 309 37.53 9.02 6.33
CA PHE A 309 36.18 9.37 5.89
C PHE A 309 35.96 10.90 5.81
N ARG A 310 37.03 11.70 5.69
CA ARG A 310 36.98 13.17 5.57
C ARG A 310 36.00 13.65 4.50
N ALA A 311 35.99 13.00 3.33
CA ALA A 311 35.11 13.37 2.21
C ALA A 311 33.61 13.25 2.52
N SER A 312 33.27 12.53 3.60
CA SER A 312 31.90 12.41 4.07
C SER A 312 31.44 13.57 4.96
N LEU A 313 32.37 14.37 5.49
CA LEU A 313 32.10 15.45 6.43
C LEU A 313 31.97 16.81 5.72
N SER A 314 31.09 17.66 6.25
CA SER A 314 31.06 19.08 5.88
C SER A 314 32.32 19.80 6.39
N LYS A 315 32.70 20.92 5.77
CA LYS A 315 33.84 21.74 6.26
C LYS A 315 33.68 22.17 7.74
N PRO A 316 32.49 22.60 8.20
CA PRO A 316 32.25 22.87 9.62
C PRO A 316 32.45 21.65 10.52
N HIS A 317 31.88 20.50 10.14
CA HIS A 317 32.02 19.26 10.92
C HIS A 317 33.46 18.77 11.02
N TRP A 318 34.20 18.86 9.92
CA TRP A 318 35.63 18.56 9.90
C TRP A 318 36.39 19.42 10.91
N ARG A 319 36.25 20.75 10.82
CA ARG A 319 36.93 21.68 11.74
C ARG A 319 36.56 21.40 13.19
N LEU A 320 35.27 21.23 13.47
CA LEU A 320 34.76 20.94 14.81
C LEU A 320 35.44 19.71 15.42
N LEU A 321 35.50 18.60 14.68
CA LEU A 321 36.13 17.37 15.17
C LEU A 321 37.65 17.48 15.26
N SER A 322 38.30 18.15 14.30
CA SER A 322 39.75 18.39 14.33
C SER A 322 40.16 19.24 15.53
N ASP A 323 39.44 20.34 15.78
CA ASP A 323 39.73 21.25 16.89
C ASP A 323 39.47 20.55 18.23
N LEU A 324 38.36 19.81 18.33
CA LEU A 324 37.97 19.13 19.56
C LEU A 324 38.94 18.02 19.98
N LEU A 325 39.47 17.27 19.02
CA LEU A 325 40.41 16.20 19.35
C LEU A 325 41.79 16.72 19.74
N GLU A 326 42.05 18.04 19.66
CA GLU A 326 43.29 18.69 20.10
C GLU A 326 44.57 18.00 19.62
N VAL A 327 44.50 17.22 18.52
CA VAL A 327 45.62 16.38 18.13
C VAL A 327 46.69 17.31 17.59
N ARG A 328 47.80 17.40 18.34
CA ARG A 328 48.92 18.27 17.99
C ARG A 328 49.30 18.01 16.54
N SER A 329 49.34 19.07 15.75
CA SER A 329 49.55 19.08 14.29
C SER A 329 50.78 18.29 13.82
N SER A 330 51.71 17.94 14.72
CA SER A 330 52.89 17.12 14.45
C SER A 330 52.63 15.61 14.34
N LEU A 331 51.50 15.10 14.85
CA LEU A 331 51.15 13.67 14.87
C LEU A 331 50.12 13.28 13.80
N LEU A 332 49.59 14.26 13.06
CA LEU A 332 48.52 14.07 12.10
C LEU A 332 49.07 13.81 10.70
N THR A 333 49.06 12.55 10.27
CA THR A 333 49.11 12.20 8.85
C THR A 333 47.69 12.00 8.34
N ASP A 334 47.33 12.62 7.23
CA ASP A 334 46.09 12.30 6.52
C ASP A 334 46.15 10.83 6.03
N ASN A 335 45.02 10.12 6.08
CA ASN A 335 44.86 8.72 5.67
C ASN A 335 45.71 7.72 6.47
N VAL A 336 45.57 7.73 7.81
CA VAL A 336 46.15 6.66 8.63
C VAL A 336 45.53 5.32 8.22
N PRO A 337 46.30 4.26 7.90
CA PRO A 337 45.73 3.00 7.41
C PRO A 337 44.67 2.43 8.38
N LEU A 338 43.51 2.06 7.83
CA LEU A 338 42.47 1.35 8.57
C LEU A 338 42.81 -0.16 8.63
N PRO A 339 42.31 -0.88 9.66
CA PRO A 339 42.47 -2.34 9.73
C PRO A 339 41.95 -3.04 8.47
N GLU A 340 42.65 -4.08 8.01
CA GLU A 340 42.21 -4.84 6.82
C GLU A 340 40.92 -5.64 7.09
N SER A 341 40.81 -6.18 8.30
CA SER A 341 39.65 -6.93 8.79
C SER A 341 38.48 -5.98 9.07
N HIS A 342 37.34 -6.22 8.42
CA HIS A 342 36.12 -5.42 8.62
C HIS A 342 35.61 -5.49 10.07
N THR A 343 35.82 -6.62 10.76
CA THR A 343 35.45 -6.76 12.17
C THR A 343 36.33 -5.89 13.07
N GLU A 344 37.64 -5.90 12.84
CA GLU A 344 38.58 -5.05 13.61
C GLU A 344 38.36 -3.58 13.31
N MET A 345 38.08 -3.23 12.06
CA MET A 345 37.74 -1.87 11.65
C MET A 345 36.47 -1.37 12.37
N PHE A 346 35.41 -2.18 12.40
CA PHE A 346 34.17 -1.81 13.06
C PHE A 346 34.32 -1.69 14.58
N TYR A 347 34.98 -2.66 15.23
CA TYR A 347 35.17 -2.64 16.68
C TYR A 347 36.19 -1.61 17.14
N GLY A 348 37.22 -1.35 16.36
CA GLY A 348 38.14 -0.24 16.59
C GLY A 348 37.38 1.09 16.59
N PHE A 349 36.51 1.33 15.59
CA PHE A 349 35.65 2.52 15.57
C PHE A 349 34.72 2.60 16.79
N CYS A 350 34.03 1.51 17.13
CA CYS A 350 33.13 1.48 18.29
C CYS A 350 33.87 1.74 19.61
N SER A 351 35.11 1.26 19.73
CA SER A 351 35.97 1.54 20.89
C SER A 351 36.45 2.99 20.90
N ALA A 352 36.82 3.54 19.74
CA ALA A 352 37.33 4.88 19.59
C ALA A 352 36.30 5.96 19.96
N VAL A 353 35.01 5.74 19.68
CA VAL A 353 33.95 6.71 20.05
C VAL A 353 33.68 6.76 21.55
N ARG A 354 34.17 5.80 22.35
CA ARG A 354 33.96 5.79 23.81
C ARG A 354 34.63 6.96 24.52
N ILE A 355 35.58 7.65 23.88
CA ILE A 355 36.15 8.89 24.40
C ILE A 355 35.09 9.97 24.66
N PHE A 356 33.92 9.87 24.02
CA PHE A 356 32.76 10.75 24.23
C PHE A 356 31.79 10.25 25.31
N GLY A 357 32.15 9.19 26.04
CA GLY A 357 31.30 8.55 27.04
C GLY A 357 30.30 7.54 26.47
N TYR A 358 30.32 7.27 25.16
CA TYR A 358 29.44 6.26 24.58
C TYR A 358 29.77 4.86 25.13
N GLU A 359 28.76 4.15 25.62
CA GLU A 359 28.93 2.78 26.12
C GLU A 359 28.76 1.72 25.02
N THR A 360 27.86 1.97 24.08
CA THR A 360 27.57 1.09 22.95
C THR A 360 27.31 1.90 21.68
N VAL A 361 27.41 1.24 20.54
CA VAL A 361 27.03 1.77 19.23
C VAL A 361 25.83 0.99 18.71
N TRP A 362 24.75 1.69 18.36
CA TRP A 362 23.63 1.09 17.64
C TRP A 362 23.77 1.35 16.15
N VAL A 363 23.63 0.30 15.34
CA VAL A 363 23.48 0.43 13.89
C VAL A 363 22.03 0.17 13.54
N LEU A 364 21.32 1.23 13.15
CA LEU A 364 19.89 1.21 12.87
C LEU A 364 19.69 1.06 11.36
N VAL A 365 19.36 -0.15 10.91
CA VAL A 365 19.24 -0.51 9.49
C VAL A 365 17.78 -0.39 9.06
N ASP A 366 17.44 0.57 8.20
CA ASP A 366 16.06 0.82 7.73
C ASP A 366 16.06 1.22 6.24
N ARG A 367 14.90 1.21 5.57
CA ARG A 367 14.69 1.70 4.20
C ARG A 367 15.44 0.99 3.08
N ILE A 368 15.89 -0.24 3.32
CA ILE A 368 16.49 -1.08 2.27
C ILE A 368 15.54 -1.28 1.07
N ASP A 369 14.24 -1.34 1.31
CA ASP A 369 13.18 -1.54 0.32
C ASP A 369 12.58 -0.24 -0.25
N GLU A 370 13.12 0.93 0.10
CA GLU A 370 12.62 2.23 -0.37
C GLU A 370 13.51 2.88 -1.45
N GLY A 371 14.65 2.26 -1.77
CA GLY A 371 15.59 2.76 -2.77
C GLY A 371 15.09 2.56 -4.22
N PRO A 372 15.51 3.39 -5.19
CA PRO A 372 15.04 3.29 -6.58
C PRO A 372 15.23 1.92 -7.24
N LEU A 373 16.33 1.22 -6.92
CA LEU A 373 16.65 -0.11 -7.47
C LEU A 373 16.11 -1.27 -6.61
N THR A 374 15.86 -1.03 -5.33
CA THR A 374 15.43 -2.06 -4.37
C THR A 374 13.91 -2.06 -4.13
N ALA A 375 13.22 -0.97 -4.48
CA ALA A 375 11.77 -0.85 -4.34
C ALA A 375 11.04 -1.94 -5.14
N GLY A 376 10.25 -2.76 -4.44
CA GLY A 376 9.55 -3.90 -5.03
C GLY A 376 10.46 -5.07 -5.46
N ASN A 377 11.78 -4.97 -5.27
CA ASN A 377 12.75 -6.01 -5.63
C ASN A 377 13.38 -6.63 -4.38
N THR A 378 12.63 -7.52 -3.72
CA THR A 378 13.06 -8.23 -2.51
C THR A 378 14.35 -9.02 -2.73
N SER A 379 14.56 -9.60 -3.92
CA SER A 379 15.77 -10.38 -4.23
C SER A 379 17.02 -9.52 -4.21
N LEU A 380 16.99 -8.34 -4.84
CA LEU A 380 18.13 -7.42 -4.86
C LEU A 380 18.41 -6.87 -3.45
N ALA A 381 17.37 -6.51 -2.70
CA ALA A 381 17.51 -6.09 -1.31
C ALA A 381 18.14 -7.17 -0.41
N LEU A 382 17.78 -8.45 -0.61
CA LEU A 382 18.40 -9.58 0.10
C LEU A 382 19.88 -9.78 -0.29
N GLN A 383 20.24 -9.62 -1.57
CA GLN A 383 21.64 -9.69 -2.00
C GLN A 383 22.53 -8.62 -1.33
N ILE A 384 21.95 -7.46 -0.98
CA ILE A 384 22.61 -6.42 -0.21
C ILE A 384 22.67 -6.79 1.28
N LEU A 385 21.58 -7.27 1.88
CA LEU A 385 21.52 -7.52 3.33
C LEU A 385 22.22 -8.79 3.80
N THR A 386 22.14 -9.88 3.03
CA THR A 386 22.64 -11.21 3.43
C THR A 386 24.12 -11.19 3.82
N PRO A 387 25.04 -10.54 3.09
CA PRO A 387 26.45 -10.47 3.50
C PRO A 387 26.67 -9.89 4.90
N LEU A 388 25.89 -8.88 5.29
CA LEU A 388 25.96 -8.30 6.64
C LEU A 388 25.35 -9.24 7.69
N LEU A 389 24.17 -9.79 7.41
CA LEU A 389 23.45 -10.69 8.33
C LEU A 389 24.12 -12.06 8.52
N ALA A 390 24.87 -12.53 7.53
CA ALA A 390 25.62 -13.78 7.60
C ALA A 390 26.92 -13.65 8.41
N ASP A 391 27.40 -12.44 8.67
CA ASP A 391 28.62 -12.21 9.44
C ASP A 391 28.36 -12.33 10.95
N LEU A 392 28.57 -13.54 11.49
CA LEU A 392 28.35 -13.83 12.90
C LEU A 392 29.18 -12.95 13.83
N ARG A 393 30.39 -12.54 13.42
CA ARG A 393 31.23 -11.72 14.28
C ARG A 393 30.58 -10.37 14.47
N LEU A 394 30.09 -9.72 13.40
CA LEU A 394 29.38 -8.44 13.48
C LEU A 394 28.01 -8.54 14.15
N MET A 395 27.29 -9.66 13.96
CA MET A 395 25.96 -9.84 14.54
C MET A 395 25.97 -10.19 16.03
N GLU A 396 27.10 -10.68 16.55
CA GLU A 396 27.32 -10.96 17.98
C GLU A 396 28.52 -10.14 18.53
N PRO A 397 28.41 -8.80 18.65
CA PRO A 397 29.51 -7.97 19.13
C PRO A 397 29.93 -8.33 20.56
N PRO A 398 31.25 -8.39 20.84
CA PRO A 398 31.75 -8.74 22.16
C PRO A 398 31.38 -7.67 23.19
N ASN A 399 31.04 -8.11 24.41
CA ASN A 399 30.82 -7.25 25.58
C ASN A 399 29.80 -6.12 25.37
N GLY A 400 28.85 -6.28 24.43
CA GLY A 400 27.86 -5.26 24.12
C GLY A 400 28.45 -3.98 23.52
N LEU A 401 29.63 -4.06 22.88
CA LEU A 401 30.30 -2.91 22.25
C LEU A 401 29.46 -2.26 21.15
N ALA A 402 28.68 -3.07 20.44
CA ALA A 402 27.74 -2.62 19.43
C ALA A 402 26.50 -3.52 19.41
N ALA A 403 25.42 -3.05 18.77
CA ALA A 403 24.26 -3.86 18.48
C ALA A 403 23.56 -3.37 17.20
N PHE A 404 23.12 -4.31 16.36
CA PHE A 404 22.36 -3.97 15.16
C PHE A 404 20.86 -4.03 15.44
N ARG A 405 20.10 -3.12 14.81
CA ARG A 405 18.64 -3.07 14.83
C ARG A 405 18.15 -3.00 13.40
N PHE A 406 17.64 -4.10 12.88
CA PHE A 406 17.13 -4.18 11.52
C PHE A 406 15.63 -3.91 11.52
N PHE A 407 15.20 -2.92 10.75
CA PHE A 407 13.81 -2.55 10.53
C PHE A 407 13.44 -3.00 9.11
N LEU A 408 12.90 -4.21 8.99
CA LEU A 408 12.69 -4.86 7.69
C LEU A 408 11.19 -5.00 7.39
N ASN A 409 10.86 -4.98 6.10
CA ASN A 409 9.54 -5.40 5.63
C ASN A 409 9.25 -6.87 6.03
N SER A 410 8.00 -7.21 6.37
CA SER A 410 7.62 -8.59 6.70
C SER A 410 7.89 -9.55 5.55
N SER A 411 7.89 -9.07 4.30
CA SER A 411 8.23 -9.87 3.12
C SER A 411 9.64 -10.48 3.15
N PHE A 412 10.57 -9.90 3.92
CA PHE A 412 11.91 -10.45 4.11
C PHE A 412 11.97 -11.63 5.09
N ARG A 413 10.93 -11.83 5.91
CA ARG A 413 10.94 -12.78 7.03
C ARG A 413 11.20 -14.21 6.60
N ASP A 414 10.44 -14.70 5.62
CA ASP A 414 10.54 -16.08 5.17
C ASP A 414 11.79 -16.32 4.30
N PRO A 415 12.15 -15.45 3.35
CA PRO A 415 13.42 -15.55 2.63
C PRO A 415 14.64 -15.59 3.55
N LEU A 416 14.71 -14.71 4.57
CA LEU A 416 15.84 -14.69 5.50
C LEU A 416 15.87 -15.94 6.40
N LYS A 417 14.72 -16.51 6.77
CA LYS A 417 14.65 -17.77 7.51
C LYS A 417 15.06 -18.98 6.68
N ALA A 418 14.81 -18.93 5.37
CA ALA A 418 15.16 -20.00 4.43
C ALA A 418 16.64 -19.95 4.02
N ASP A 419 17.28 -18.79 4.09
CA ASP A 419 18.69 -18.62 3.73
C ASP A 419 19.62 -19.34 4.74
N PRO A 420 20.38 -20.38 4.32
CA PRO A 420 21.26 -21.12 5.20
C PRO A 420 22.47 -20.31 5.68
N ALA A 421 22.84 -19.21 5.01
CA ALA A 421 23.92 -18.33 5.42
C ALA A 421 23.52 -17.48 6.64
N VAL A 422 22.24 -17.18 6.80
CA VAL A 422 21.73 -16.31 7.88
C VAL A 422 21.26 -17.16 9.05
N ARG A 423 22.04 -17.15 10.15
CA ARG A 423 21.73 -17.94 11.35
C ARG A 423 20.81 -17.20 12.32
N ILE A 424 19.52 -17.18 11.99
CA ILE A 424 18.51 -16.49 12.82
C ILE A 424 18.19 -17.26 14.10
N ARG A 425 18.06 -18.59 14.02
CA ARG A 425 17.54 -19.43 15.13
C ARG A 425 18.44 -19.36 16.36
N GLY A 426 17.90 -18.81 17.46
CA GLY A 426 18.52 -18.79 18.79
C GLY A 426 19.61 -17.74 19.01
N ARG A 427 19.92 -16.90 18.01
CA ARG A 427 21.01 -15.90 18.06
C ARG A 427 20.48 -14.47 17.95
N LEU A 428 19.58 -14.22 17.01
CA LEU A 428 18.99 -12.91 16.78
C LEU A 428 17.63 -12.81 17.47
N ALA A 429 17.37 -11.69 18.12
CA ALA A 429 16.03 -11.39 18.61
C ALA A 429 15.13 -11.00 17.45
N LEU A 430 13.96 -11.63 17.33
CA LEU A 430 12.99 -11.34 16.28
C LEU A 430 11.72 -10.78 16.88
N TYR A 431 11.30 -9.62 16.41
CA TYR A 431 10.01 -9.04 16.77
C TYR A 431 9.21 -8.72 15.51
N THR A 432 7.89 -8.70 15.67
CA THR A 432 6.99 -8.17 14.65
C THR A 432 6.32 -6.91 15.20
N LEU A 433 6.23 -5.88 14.37
CA LEU A 433 5.49 -4.66 14.66
C LEU A 433 4.08 -4.82 14.10
N GLU A 434 3.18 -5.28 14.96
CA GLU A 434 1.76 -5.47 14.68
C GLU A 434 0.95 -4.45 15.49
N TRP A 435 -0.24 -4.11 14.99
CA TRP A 435 -1.14 -3.17 15.63
C TRP A 435 -2.49 -3.82 15.76
N ASP A 436 -2.95 -4.01 16.99
CA ASP A 436 -4.30 -4.48 17.22
C ASP A 436 -5.30 -3.32 17.23
N ARG A 437 -6.58 -3.66 17.42
CA ARG A 437 -7.65 -2.66 17.43
C ARG A 437 -7.52 -1.68 18.60
N GLU A 438 -7.09 -2.15 19.76
CA GLU A 438 -6.96 -1.34 20.98
C GLU A 438 -5.78 -0.37 20.84
N ASP A 439 -4.65 -0.82 20.30
CA ASP A 439 -3.49 0.01 19.98
C ASP A 439 -3.84 1.16 19.04
N LEU A 440 -4.62 0.86 17.99
CA LEU A 440 -5.04 1.86 17.00
C LEU A 440 -6.02 2.89 17.56
N LEU A 441 -6.91 2.48 18.46
CA LEU A 441 -7.79 3.40 19.19
C LEU A 441 -6.99 4.28 20.16
N ALA A 442 -6.07 3.68 20.90
CA ALA A 442 -5.18 4.42 21.80
C ALA A 442 -4.24 5.37 21.03
N LEU A 443 -3.87 5.05 19.78
CA LEU A 443 -3.15 5.97 18.90
C LEU A 443 -3.97 7.22 18.56
N ILE A 444 -5.27 7.08 18.28
CA ILE A 444 -6.17 8.24 18.10
C ILE A 444 -6.17 9.07 19.38
N GLU A 445 -6.38 8.41 20.53
CA GLU A 445 -6.44 9.07 21.83
C GLU A 445 -5.20 9.89 22.14
N LYS A 446 -4.02 9.29 22.07
CA LYS A 446 -2.77 9.97 22.40
C LYS A 446 -2.49 11.15 21.47
N ARG A 447 -2.88 11.05 20.20
CA ARG A 447 -2.73 12.15 19.25
C ARG A 447 -3.74 13.27 19.50
N MET A 448 -4.99 12.94 19.81
CA MET A 448 -6.00 13.95 20.17
C MET A 448 -5.59 14.69 21.46
N GLU A 449 -5.04 13.98 22.45
CA GLU A 449 -4.50 14.57 23.68
C GLU A 449 -3.33 15.52 23.39
N ALA A 450 -2.34 15.09 22.61
CA ALA A 450 -1.15 15.88 22.30
C ALA A 450 -1.45 17.19 21.54
N PHE A 451 -2.58 17.24 20.84
CA PHE A 451 -3.02 18.40 20.06
C PHE A 451 -4.18 19.17 20.71
N SER A 452 -4.60 18.79 21.92
CA SER A 452 -5.62 19.51 22.67
C SER A 452 -5.07 20.85 23.20
N SER A 453 -5.83 21.93 23.01
CA SER A 453 -5.42 23.27 23.46
C SER A 453 -5.54 23.41 24.98
N SER A 454 -4.59 24.12 25.60
CA SER A 454 -4.45 24.28 27.07
C SER A 454 -5.57 25.08 27.78
N GLY A 455 -6.73 25.27 27.16
CA GLY A 455 -7.90 25.95 27.71
C GLY A 455 -9.23 25.21 27.48
N HIS A 456 -9.20 24.03 26.87
CA HIS A 456 -10.37 23.19 26.63
C HIS A 456 -10.20 21.83 27.35
N LYS A 457 -11.30 21.13 27.62
CA LYS A 457 -11.22 19.73 28.09
C LYS A 457 -10.42 18.93 27.04
N PRO A 458 -9.37 18.19 27.42
CA PRO A 458 -8.62 17.37 26.49
C PRO A 458 -9.55 16.44 25.74
N ARG A 459 -9.44 16.45 24.41
CA ARG A 459 -10.18 15.56 23.52
C ARG A 459 -9.41 14.26 23.44
N THR A 460 -10.11 13.13 23.58
CA THR A 460 -9.48 11.80 23.50
C THR A 460 -10.02 10.99 22.33
N ARG A 461 -11.11 11.45 21.69
CA ARG A 461 -11.71 10.74 20.56
C ARG A 461 -12.04 11.69 19.43
N LEU A 462 -11.84 11.27 18.18
CA LEU A 462 -12.28 12.04 17.03
C LEU A 462 -13.82 12.02 16.93
N GLY A 463 -14.45 10.91 17.35
CA GLY A 463 -15.90 10.78 17.47
C GLY A 463 -16.58 11.80 18.40
N GLU A 464 -15.87 12.44 19.33
CA GLU A 464 -16.41 13.57 20.11
C GLU A 464 -16.78 14.77 19.25
N LEU A 465 -16.20 14.86 18.05
CA LEU A 465 -16.41 15.91 17.09
C LEU A 465 -17.31 15.44 15.93
N SER A 466 -18.04 14.33 16.07
CA SER A 466 -18.84 13.75 14.99
C SER A 466 -20.28 13.43 15.38
N GLU A 467 -21.20 13.59 14.43
CA GLU A 467 -22.57 13.09 14.52
C GLU A 467 -22.65 11.58 14.25
N VAL A 468 -21.58 10.99 13.72
CA VAL A 468 -21.50 9.57 13.44
C VAL A 468 -21.16 8.84 14.73
N ASN A 469 -22.13 8.09 15.25
CA ASN A 469 -21.88 7.15 16.33
C ASN A 469 -20.75 6.19 15.96
N ASP A 470 -19.82 6.02 16.88
CA ASP A 470 -18.73 5.06 16.77
C ASP A 470 -17.73 5.32 15.63
N LEU A 471 -17.55 6.60 15.25
CA LEU A 471 -16.64 7.02 14.18
C LEU A 471 -15.26 6.37 14.28
N ASP A 472 -14.60 6.46 15.44
CA ASP A 472 -13.22 5.98 15.64
C ASP A 472 -13.11 4.48 15.32
N ASN A 473 -14.09 3.69 15.74
CA ASN A 473 -14.15 2.25 15.46
C ASN A 473 -14.41 1.95 13.99
N ILE A 474 -15.22 2.77 13.30
CA ILE A 474 -15.41 2.66 11.86
C ILE A 474 -14.08 2.92 11.14
N LEU A 475 -13.32 3.94 11.55
CA LEU A 475 -12.03 4.26 10.94
C LEU A 475 -10.98 3.17 11.19
N VAL A 476 -10.92 2.64 12.42
CA VAL A 476 -10.02 1.53 12.76
C VAL A 476 -10.38 0.26 11.98
N ALA A 477 -11.66 -0.07 11.83
CA ALA A 477 -12.10 -1.22 11.03
C ALA A 477 -11.72 -1.10 9.54
N ARG A 478 -11.57 0.13 9.01
CA ARG A 478 -11.24 0.39 7.61
C ARG A 478 -9.76 0.62 7.33
N CYS A 479 -8.93 0.83 8.35
CA CYS A 479 -7.51 1.11 8.17
C CYS A 479 -6.66 -0.13 7.79
N ARG A 480 -7.27 -1.32 7.74
CA ARG A 480 -6.60 -2.61 7.43
C ARG A 480 -5.43 -2.92 8.41
N GLY A 481 -5.59 -2.58 9.69
CA GLY A 481 -4.58 -2.80 10.73
C GLY A 481 -3.30 -1.95 10.55
N ASN A 482 -3.35 -0.89 9.75
CA ASN A 482 -2.18 -0.09 9.40
C ASN A 482 -2.30 1.35 9.96
N PRO A 483 -1.38 1.78 10.85
CA PRO A 483 -1.40 3.12 11.44
C PRO A 483 -1.37 4.23 10.40
N ARG A 484 -0.57 4.11 9.34
CA ARG A 484 -0.50 5.14 8.29
C ARG A 484 -1.84 5.29 7.56
N ASN A 485 -2.55 4.18 7.35
CA ASN A 485 -3.89 4.22 6.77
C ASN A 485 -4.89 4.85 7.75
N LEU A 486 -4.78 4.56 9.05
CA LEU A 486 -5.61 5.20 10.06
C LEU A 486 -5.40 6.72 10.09
N MET A 487 -4.13 7.15 10.13
CA MET A 487 -3.75 8.56 10.02
C MET A 487 -4.34 9.21 8.76
N MET A 488 -4.28 8.52 7.63
CA MET A 488 -4.85 9.00 6.36
C MET A 488 -6.38 9.10 6.42
N LEU A 489 -7.07 8.12 6.99
CA LEU A 489 -8.51 8.11 7.13
C LEU A 489 -9.00 9.25 8.03
N CYS A 490 -8.39 9.41 9.21
CA CYS A 490 -8.70 10.53 10.12
C CYS A 490 -8.48 11.89 9.43
N GLU A 491 -7.36 12.04 8.71
CA GLU A 491 -7.08 13.25 7.93
C GLU A 491 -8.09 13.48 6.81
N PHE A 492 -8.53 12.43 6.13
CA PHE A 492 -9.53 12.53 5.08
C PHE A 492 -10.88 12.97 5.65
N VAL A 493 -11.32 12.41 6.78
CA VAL A 493 -12.57 12.85 7.43
C VAL A 493 -12.52 14.34 7.78
N ILE A 494 -11.43 14.79 8.39
CA ILE A 494 -11.25 16.21 8.76
C ILE A 494 -11.20 17.10 7.51
N SER A 495 -10.41 16.71 6.50
CA SER A 495 -10.25 17.52 5.29
C SER A 495 -11.52 17.57 4.44
N GLU A 496 -12.31 16.49 4.37
CA GLU A 496 -13.62 16.47 3.69
C GLU A 496 -14.62 17.41 4.36
N HIS A 497 -14.70 17.38 5.69
CA HIS A 497 -15.55 18.28 6.46
C HIS A 497 -15.18 19.75 6.23
N CYS A 498 -13.87 20.03 6.24
CA CYS A 498 -13.34 21.38 6.09
C CYS A 498 -13.30 21.89 4.63
N ARG A 499 -13.84 21.12 3.66
CA ARG A 499 -14.02 21.60 2.27
C ARG A 499 -15.01 22.75 2.18
N LEU A 500 -16.00 22.79 3.08
CA LEU A 500 -17.00 23.84 3.15
C LEU A 500 -16.63 24.89 4.21
N PRO A 501 -17.15 26.12 4.13
CA PRO A 501 -16.99 27.11 5.19
C PRO A 501 -17.57 26.60 6.51
N VAL A 502 -16.81 26.77 7.59
CA VAL A 502 -17.21 26.36 8.94
C VAL A 502 -17.81 27.55 9.70
N SER A 503 -18.92 27.28 10.36
CA SER A 503 -19.75 28.18 11.18
C SER A 503 -20.03 27.50 12.52
N ASP A 504 -20.65 28.21 13.47
CA ASP A 504 -21.01 27.60 14.75
C ASP A 504 -22.09 26.51 14.62
N ASP A 505 -22.86 26.52 13.53
CA ASP A 505 -23.97 25.58 13.29
C ASP A 505 -23.54 24.27 12.62
N ASN A 506 -22.29 24.15 12.14
CA ASN A 506 -21.81 22.98 11.39
C ASN A 506 -20.42 22.49 11.84
N LEU A 507 -20.18 22.50 13.15
CA LEU A 507 -18.91 22.05 13.74
C LEU A 507 -18.72 20.54 13.78
N MET A 508 -19.79 19.76 13.65
CA MET A 508 -19.74 18.30 13.80
C MET A 508 -19.45 17.60 12.47
N LEU A 509 -18.50 16.66 12.49
CA LEU A 509 -18.19 15.78 11.36
C LEU A 509 -19.42 14.94 11.01
N THR A 510 -19.85 15.02 9.75
CA THR A 510 -21.11 14.42 9.30
C THR A 510 -20.91 13.03 8.70
N ARG A 511 -22.03 12.30 8.53
CA ARG A 511 -22.04 11.01 7.82
C ARG A 511 -21.60 11.15 6.35
N GLU A 512 -21.85 12.29 5.72
CA GLU A 512 -21.45 12.51 4.33
C GLU A 512 -19.94 12.76 4.20
N ASP A 513 -19.32 13.43 5.17
CA ASP A 513 -17.87 13.62 5.25
C ASP A 513 -17.16 12.26 5.34
N LEU A 514 -17.64 11.38 6.23
CA LEU A 514 -17.14 10.01 6.35
C LEU A 514 -17.27 9.22 5.05
N LYS A 515 -18.44 9.29 4.37
CA LYS A 515 -18.64 8.59 3.08
C LYS A 515 -17.66 9.06 2.01
N ARG A 516 -17.40 10.37 1.92
CA ARG A 516 -16.43 10.94 0.96
C ARG A 516 -15.01 10.53 1.31
N ALA A 517 -14.66 10.56 2.59
CA ALA A 517 -13.34 10.17 3.09
C ALA A 517 -13.05 8.70 2.79
N LEU A 518 -14.02 7.79 3.01
CA LEU A 518 -13.89 6.37 2.69
C LEU A 518 -13.72 6.13 1.18
N ARG A 519 -14.50 6.80 0.33
CA ARG A 519 -14.34 6.72 -1.14
C ARG A 519 -12.93 7.15 -1.56
N ARG A 520 -12.48 8.32 -1.08
CA ARG A 520 -11.14 8.84 -1.36
C ARG A 520 -10.03 7.93 -0.85
N PHE A 521 -10.23 7.29 0.30
CA PHE A 521 -9.32 6.31 0.86
C PHE A 521 -9.20 5.09 -0.04
N GLU A 522 -10.33 4.51 -0.46
CA GLU A 522 -10.30 3.37 -1.38
C GLU A 522 -9.63 3.72 -2.70
N GLU A 523 -9.93 4.88 -3.31
CA GLU A 523 -9.22 5.35 -4.51
C GLU A 523 -7.70 5.48 -4.29
N THR A 524 -7.27 5.97 -3.13
CA THR A 524 -5.85 6.18 -2.81
C THR A 524 -5.11 4.88 -2.54
N VAL A 525 -5.77 3.91 -1.89
CA VAL A 525 -5.17 2.61 -1.57
C VAL A 525 -5.22 1.69 -2.79
N SER A 526 -6.34 1.64 -3.52
CA SER A 526 -6.47 0.88 -4.77
C SER A 526 -5.58 1.40 -5.90
N GLY A 527 -5.24 2.70 -5.91
CA GLY A 527 -4.27 3.27 -6.86
C GLY A 527 -2.80 3.02 -6.51
N ARG A 528 -2.50 2.49 -5.31
CA ARG A 528 -1.15 2.09 -4.86
C ARG A 528 -0.95 0.59 -4.80
N GLU A 529 -2.03 -0.19 -4.81
CA GLU A 529 -2.00 -1.66 -4.85
C GLU A 529 -1.87 -2.16 -6.30
N VAL A 530 -0.68 -2.04 -6.88
CA VAL A 530 -0.18 -3.14 -7.72
C VAL A 530 0.76 -3.93 -6.83
N VAL A 531 0.30 -5.15 -6.49
CA VAL A 531 0.90 -6.15 -5.59
C VAL A 531 0.42 -6.10 -4.12
N ALA A 532 -0.30 -7.18 -3.77
CA ALA A 532 -0.66 -7.72 -2.45
C ALA A 532 -1.84 -7.08 -1.68
N LYS A 533 -3.06 -7.34 -2.17
CA LYS A 533 -4.25 -7.50 -1.30
C LYS A 533 -4.02 -8.77 -0.44
N PRO A 534 -4.00 -8.73 0.90
CA PRO A 534 -4.10 -9.96 1.68
C PRO A 534 -5.47 -10.59 1.41
N PRO A 535 -5.58 -11.92 1.32
CA PRO A 535 -6.82 -12.58 0.94
C PRO A 535 -7.81 -12.45 2.08
N PHE A 536 -8.92 -11.73 1.88
CA PHE A 536 -10.13 -12.00 2.64
C PHE A 536 -11.00 -13.01 1.86
N SER A 537 -11.52 -13.95 2.65
CA SER A 537 -12.06 -15.28 2.36
C SER A 537 -11.06 -16.29 1.76
N PRO A 538 -10.75 -17.41 2.47
CA PRO A 538 -10.01 -18.50 1.87
C PRO A 538 -10.77 -18.95 0.63
N ILE A 539 -10.10 -19.11 -0.51
CA ILE A 539 -10.64 -19.82 -1.68
C ILE A 539 -11.31 -21.15 -1.27
N ALA A 540 -10.86 -21.73 -0.15
CA ALA A 540 -11.40 -22.91 0.51
C ALA A 540 -12.77 -22.75 1.21
N SER A 541 -13.42 -21.58 1.21
CA SER A 541 -14.81 -21.42 1.69
C SER A 541 -15.84 -21.55 0.56
N LEU A 542 -15.40 -21.46 -0.70
CA LEU A 542 -16.25 -21.59 -1.88
C LEU A 542 -16.41 -23.07 -2.29
N PRO A 543 -17.48 -23.43 -3.03
CA PRO A 543 -17.61 -24.75 -3.63
C PRO A 543 -16.34 -25.11 -4.41
N THR A 544 -15.84 -26.34 -4.20
CA THR A 544 -14.58 -26.88 -4.73
C THR A 544 -14.28 -26.51 -6.19
N PRO A 545 -15.26 -26.48 -7.11
CA PRO A 545 -14.96 -26.19 -8.50
C PRO A 545 -14.71 -24.70 -8.82
N LEU A 546 -15.38 -23.77 -8.12
CA LEU A 546 -15.05 -22.34 -8.21
C LEU A 546 -13.67 -22.08 -7.59
N ALA A 547 -13.42 -22.71 -6.44
CA ALA A 547 -12.17 -22.61 -5.71
C ALA A 547 -10.94 -22.99 -6.58
N ALA A 548 -11.02 -24.12 -7.29
CA ALA A 548 -9.93 -24.61 -8.13
C ALA A 548 -9.60 -23.69 -9.33
N ILE A 549 -10.62 -23.12 -9.97
CA ILE A 549 -10.43 -22.25 -11.14
C ILE A 549 -9.91 -20.87 -10.71
N ILE A 550 -10.36 -20.34 -9.56
CA ILE A 550 -9.83 -19.09 -8.98
C ILE A 550 -8.34 -19.21 -8.66
N ALA A 551 -7.92 -20.34 -8.08
CA ALA A 551 -6.52 -20.60 -7.80
C ALA A 551 -5.68 -20.60 -9.09
N ARG A 552 -6.12 -21.33 -10.12
CA ARG A 552 -5.44 -21.37 -11.43
C ARG A 552 -5.38 -20.00 -12.12
N TYR A 553 -6.46 -19.22 -12.05
CA TYR A 553 -6.48 -17.85 -12.59
C TYR A 553 -5.49 -16.92 -11.89
N ARG A 554 -5.38 -17.01 -10.56
CA ARG A 554 -4.47 -16.18 -9.77
C ARG A 554 -3.00 -16.51 -10.03
N ASP A 555 -2.67 -17.78 -10.17
CA ASP A 555 -1.29 -18.27 -10.33
C ASP A 555 -0.75 -18.13 -11.77
N GLU A 556 -1.62 -17.93 -12.77
CA GLU A 556 -1.21 -17.79 -14.17
C GLU A 556 -0.51 -16.44 -14.43
N GLN A 557 0.64 -16.50 -15.11
CA GLN A 557 1.48 -15.35 -15.43
C GLN A 557 1.40 -14.96 -16.90
N ASP A 558 1.03 -15.89 -17.79
CA ASP A 558 0.85 -15.58 -19.21
C ASP A 558 -0.47 -14.81 -19.43
N VAL A 559 -0.37 -13.60 -19.99
CA VAL A 559 -1.51 -12.68 -20.17
C VAL A 559 -2.64 -13.29 -20.99
N THR A 560 -2.31 -14.07 -22.02
CA THR A 560 -3.29 -14.67 -22.92
C THR A 560 -3.98 -15.86 -22.25
N ARG A 561 -3.22 -16.69 -21.54
CA ARG A 561 -3.77 -17.83 -20.78
C ARG A 561 -4.59 -17.36 -19.58
N LYS A 562 -4.13 -16.32 -18.89
CA LYS A 562 -4.85 -15.69 -17.77
C LYS A 562 -6.18 -15.13 -18.24
N LEU A 563 -6.22 -14.49 -19.42
CA LEU A 563 -7.47 -14.01 -20.02
C LEU A 563 -8.44 -15.16 -20.36
N ASN A 564 -7.91 -16.30 -20.83
CA ASN A 564 -8.73 -17.50 -21.04
C ASN A 564 -9.29 -18.04 -19.71
N TYR A 565 -8.47 -18.17 -18.66
CA TYR A 565 -8.95 -18.56 -17.33
C TYR A 565 -9.99 -17.59 -16.77
N ALA A 566 -9.85 -16.29 -17.03
CA ALA A 566 -10.85 -15.27 -16.71
C ALA A 566 -12.21 -15.56 -17.39
N TYR A 567 -12.22 -15.95 -18.66
CA TYR A 567 -13.44 -16.33 -19.36
C TYR A 567 -14.08 -17.59 -18.77
N TYR A 568 -13.28 -18.62 -18.48
CA TYR A 568 -13.77 -19.85 -17.85
C TYR A 568 -14.35 -19.59 -16.46
N LEU A 569 -13.66 -18.80 -15.64
CA LEU A 569 -14.11 -18.45 -14.30
C LEU A 569 -15.44 -17.70 -14.33
N THR A 570 -15.56 -16.73 -15.23
CA THR A 570 -16.81 -15.97 -15.46
C THR A 570 -17.98 -16.89 -15.81
N GLN A 571 -17.72 -17.90 -16.65
CA GLN A 571 -18.72 -18.90 -17.03
C GLN A 571 -19.14 -19.78 -15.85
N CYS A 572 -18.20 -20.29 -15.07
CA CYS A 572 -18.49 -21.12 -13.90
C CYS A 572 -19.29 -20.37 -12.84
N ILE A 573 -18.97 -19.09 -12.60
CA ILE A 573 -19.72 -18.24 -11.67
C ILE A 573 -21.18 -18.13 -12.13
N LEU A 574 -21.42 -17.73 -13.38
CA LEU A 574 -22.79 -17.56 -13.89
C LEU A 574 -23.61 -18.85 -13.83
N GLN A 575 -23.00 -19.97 -14.16
CA GLN A 575 -23.65 -21.27 -14.13
C GLN A 575 -24.01 -21.68 -12.70
N PHE A 576 -23.07 -21.56 -11.76
CA PHE A 576 -23.31 -21.85 -10.35
C PHE A 576 -24.45 -21.01 -9.78
N VAL A 577 -24.42 -19.69 -10.01
CA VAL A 577 -25.49 -18.77 -9.59
C VAL A 577 -26.83 -19.16 -10.20
N GLY A 578 -26.84 -19.47 -11.51
CA GLY A 578 -28.04 -19.94 -12.21
C GLY A 578 -28.66 -21.15 -11.52
N CYS A 579 -27.86 -22.19 -11.23
CA CYS A 579 -28.32 -23.41 -10.57
C CYS A 579 -28.94 -23.15 -9.19
N CYS A 580 -28.29 -22.32 -8.36
CA CYS A 580 -28.80 -21.95 -7.05
C CYS A 580 -30.16 -21.25 -7.15
N MET A 581 -30.30 -20.29 -8.07
CA MET A 581 -31.56 -19.56 -8.26
C MET A 581 -32.68 -20.47 -8.79
N LEU A 582 -32.36 -21.44 -9.65
CA LEU A 582 -33.34 -22.39 -10.19
C LEU A 582 -33.81 -23.38 -9.14
N SER A 583 -32.90 -23.91 -8.32
CA SER A 583 -33.25 -24.80 -7.20
C SER A 583 -34.21 -24.10 -6.23
N LEU A 584 -33.92 -22.85 -5.85
CA LEU A 584 -34.77 -22.06 -4.96
C LEU A 584 -36.13 -21.73 -5.60
N TYR A 585 -36.15 -21.42 -6.89
CA TYR A 585 -37.39 -21.17 -7.64
C TYR A 585 -38.27 -22.42 -7.74
N TRP A 586 -37.68 -23.61 -7.96
CA TRP A 586 -38.41 -24.87 -8.09
C TRP A 586 -39.19 -25.24 -6.82
N HIS A 587 -38.69 -24.82 -5.65
CA HIS A 587 -39.32 -25.05 -4.34
C HIS A 587 -40.27 -23.93 -3.91
N SER A 588 -40.51 -22.92 -4.75
CA SER A 588 -41.48 -21.87 -4.47
C SER A 588 -42.93 -22.36 -4.64
N ALA A 589 -43.84 -21.89 -3.78
CA ALA A 589 -45.24 -22.32 -3.75
C ALA A 589 -46.08 -21.83 -4.95
N GLU A 590 -45.62 -20.79 -5.67
CA GLU A 590 -46.27 -20.23 -6.86
C GLU A 590 -45.28 -20.20 -8.03
N ARG A 591 -45.47 -21.05 -9.04
CA ARG A 591 -44.59 -21.14 -10.23
C ARG A 591 -45.11 -20.28 -11.38
N ASP A 592 -44.22 -19.55 -12.06
CA ASP A 592 -44.50 -18.80 -13.28
C ASP A 592 -44.46 -19.74 -14.51
N PRO A 593 -45.59 -19.92 -15.24
CA PRO A 593 -45.67 -20.82 -16.39
C PRO A 593 -44.69 -20.49 -17.54
N VAL A 594 -44.37 -19.21 -17.73
CA VAL A 594 -43.47 -18.74 -18.81
C VAL A 594 -42.03 -19.05 -18.46
N LEU A 595 -41.66 -18.91 -17.19
CA LEU A 595 -40.34 -19.25 -16.68
C LEU A 595 -40.15 -20.77 -16.68
N ASP A 596 -41.18 -21.54 -16.28
CA ASP A 596 -41.20 -23.00 -16.33
C ASP A 596 -41.01 -23.54 -17.77
N GLN A 597 -41.67 -22.93 -18.77
CA GLN A 597 -41.52 -23.33 -20.18
C GLN A 597 -40.10 -23.10 -20.70
N LYS A 598 -39.49 -21.95 -20.37
CA LYS A 598 -38.11 -21.64 -20.76
C LYS A 598 -37.09 -22.51 -20.02
N LEU A 599 -37.35 -22.83 -18.76
CA LEU A 599 -36.55 -23.76 -17.98
C LEU A 599 -36.53 -25.15 -18.58
N ARG A 600 -37.70 -25.66 -18.98
CA ARG A 600 -37.81 -26.93 -19.70
C ARG A 600 -37.10 -26.89 -21.05
N ALA A 601 -37.11 -25.75 -21.75
CA ALA A 601 -36.37 -25.58 -23.01
C ALA A 601 -34.84 -25.57 -22.81
N LEU A 602 -34.34 -25.06 -21.67
CA LEU A 602 -32.92 -25.02 -21.34
C LEU A 602 -32.38 -26.37 -20.85
N VAL A 603 -33.19 -27.11 -20.09
CA VAL A 603 -32.89 -28.46 -19.60
C VAL A 603 -33.04 -29.51 -20.73
N GLY A 604 -33.85 -29.22 -21.75
CA GLY A 604 -34.10 -30.09 -22.89
C GLY A 604 -33.03 -30.09 -23.99
N THR A 605 -32.06 -29.16 -23.97
CA THR A 605 -30.99 -29.10 -24.99
C THR A 605 -29.80 -29.96 -24.59
N VAL A 606 -29.87 -31.27 -24.85
CA VAL A 606 -28.70 -32.16 -24.70
C VAL A 606 -27.81 -32.03 -25.94
N GLY A 607 -26.61 -31.50 -25.76
CA GLY A 607 -25.55 -31.47 -26.79
C GLY A 607 -24.97 -30.10 -27.11
N ASN A 608 -25.54 -29.01 -26.61
CA ASN A 608 -24.89 -27.69 -26.66
C ASN A 608 -25.15 -26.95 -25.34
N PRO A 609 -24.12 -26.63 -24.54
CA PRO A 609 -24.31 -25.90 -23.29
C PRO A 609 -24.95 -24.53 -23.57
N PRO A 610 -25.83 -24.03 -22.68
CA PRO A 610 -26.45 -22.73 -22.88
C PRO A 610 -25.37 -21.64 -22.96
N SER A 611 -25.44 -20.78 -23.98
CA SER A 611 -24.54 -19.63 -24.11
C SER A 611 -24.55 -18.77 -22.84
N LEU A 612 -23.45 -18.04 -22.59
CA LEU A 612 -23.36 -17.10 -21.46
C LEU A 612 -24.51 -16.07 -21.44
N GLY A 613 -24.99 -15.66 -22.63
CA GLY A 613 -26.15 -14.77 -22.75
C GLY A 613 -27.46 -15.42 -22.30
N HIS A 614 -27.61 -16.73 -22.45
CA HIS A 614 -28.79 -17.47 -21.95
C HIS A 614 -28.78 -17.55 -20.42
N TRP A 615 -27.62 -17.80 -19.81
CA TRP A 615 -27.46 -17.78 -18.34
C TRP A 615 -27.73 -16.38 -17.77
N GLN A 616 -27.25 -15.34 -18.45
CA GLN A 616 -27.48 -13.96 -18.05
C GLN A 616 -28.97 -13.55 -18.17
N ASP A 617 -29.67 -13.92 -19.25
CA ASP A 617 -31.12 -13.67 -19.38
C ASP A 617 -31.91 -14.41 -18.28
N LEU A 618 -31.51 -15.64 -17.97
CA LEU A 618 -32.15 -16.44 -16.93
C LEU A 618 -32.04 -15.80 -15.55
N ILE A 619 -30.82 -15.46 -15.12
CA ILE A 619 -30.55 -14.78 -13.84
C ILE A 619 -31.34 -13.47 -13.74
N ASN A 620 -31.37 -12.67 -14.82
CA ASN A 620 -32.09 -11.40 -14.83
C ASN A 620 -33.61 -11.57 -14.72
N ARG A 621 -34.17 -12.69 -15.19
CA ARG A 621 -35.60 -12.97 -15.13
C ARG A 621 -36.00 -13.57 -13.80
N THR A 622 -35.24 -14.54 -13.29
CA THR A 622 -35.45 -15.12 -11.95
C THR A 622 -35.33 -14.05 -10.87
N ALA A 623 -34.38 -13.11 -11.01
CA ALA A 623 -34.24 -11.96 -10.11
C ALA A 623 -35.43 -10.98 -10.14
N ARG A 624 -36.27 -11.00 -11.19
CA ARG A 624 -37.47 -10.16 -11.31
C ARG A 624 -38.74 -10.83 -10.79
N VAL A 625 -38.67 -12.11 -10.39
CA VAL A 625 -39.81 -12.81 -9.78
C VAL A 625 -39.94 -12.32 -8.34
N SER A 626 -40.93 -11.46 -8.08
CA SER A 626 -41.10 -10.73 -6.83
C SER A 626 -41.55 -11.57 -5.62
N LYS A 627 -41.71 -12.89 -5.79
CA LYS A 627 -42.30 -13.80 -4.79
C LYS A 627 -41.41 -15.00 -4.43
N VAL A 628 -40.10 -14.91 -4.68
CA VAL A 628 -39.15 -15.91 -4.15
C VAL A 628 -39.01 -15.69 -2.64
N PRO A 629 -39.09 -16.74 -1.78
CA PRO A 629 -38.92 -16.58 -0.34
C PRO A 629 -37.61 -15.86 -0.02
N SER A 630 -37.61 -15.02 1.03
CA SER A 630 -36.46 -14.24 1.48
C SER A 630 -35.35 -15.17 2.00
N HIS A 631 -34.51 -15.64 1.09
CA HIS A 631 -33.37 -16.48 1.38
C HIS A 631 -32.08 -15.64 1.29
N PRO A 632 -31.12 -15.76 2.23
CA PRO A 632 -29.85 -15.01 2.18
C PRO A 632 -29.13 -15.13 0.83
N LEU A 633 -29.10 -16.34 0.26
CA LEU A 633 -28.66 -16.62 -1.12
C LEU A 633 -29.29 -15.68 -2.17
N MET A 634 -30.61 -15.46 -2.13
CA MET A 634 -31.29 -14.60 -3.09
C MET A 634 -30.93 -13.12 -2.92
N SER A 635 -30.59 -12.68 -1.70
CA SER A 635 -30.14 -11.30 -1.44
C SER A 635 -28.73 -11.04 -2.00
N ALA A 636 -27.81 -11.99 -1.81
CA ALA A 636 -26.48 -11.99 -2.42
C ALA A 636 -26.54 -11.95 -3.96
N PHE A 637 -27.40 -12.80 -4.55
CA PHE A 637 -27.56 -12.85 -6.00
C PHE A 637 -28.36 -11.69 -6.59
N ALA A 638 -29.31 -11.12 -5.85
CA ALA A 638 -30.01 -9.89 -6.24
C ALA A 638 -29.05 -8.68 -6.25
N ALA A 639 -28.12 -8.60 -5.32
CA ALA A 639 -27.07 -7.58 -5.32
C ALA A 639 -26.17 -7.68 -6.58
N PHE A 640 -25.76 -8.90 -6.95
CA PHE A 640 -25.05 -9.15 -8.21
C PHE A 640 -25.88 -8.75 -9.45
N ALA A 641 -27.14 -9.18 -9.53
CA ALA A 641 -28.03 -8.89 -10.66
C ALA A 641 -28.39 -7.39 -10.77
N THR A 642 -28.30 -6.62 -9.67
CA THR A 642 -28.56 -5.18 -9.65
C THR A 642 -27.31 -4.31 -9.83
N SER A 643 -26.09 -4.86 -9.68
CA SER A 643 -24.84 -4.14 -9.97
C SER A 643 -24.78 -3.72 -11.44
N LYS A 644 -24.59 -2.41 -11.68
CA LYS A 644 -24.43 -1.83 -13.03
C LYS A 644 -23.03 -2.12 -13.59
N VAL A 645 -22.02 -2.16 -12.72
CA VAL A 645 -20.61 -2.41 -13.07
C VAL A 645 -20.44 -3.87 -13.48
N ALA A 646 -20.85 -4.82 -12.65
CA ALA A 646 -20.82 -6.25 -12.96
C ALA A 646 -21.57 -6.58 -14.27
N ARG A 647 -22.77 -6.01 -14.49
CA ARG A 647 -23.53 -6.23 -15.74
C ARG A 647 -22.85 -5.68 -16.99
N THR A 648 -22.20 -4.53 -16.87
CA THR A 648 -21.49 -3.90 -17.99
C THR A 648 -20.25 -4.71 -18.35
N ASN A 649 -19.44 -5.07 -17.35
CA ASN A 649 -18.21 -5.83 -17.53
C ASN A 649 -18.50 -7.26 -18.04
N LEU A 650 -19.52 -7.92 -17.50
CA LEU A 650 -19.96 -9.23 -17.96
C LEU A 650 -20.45 -9.21 -19.42
N GLY A 651 -21.22 -8.18 -19.81
CA GLY A 651 -21.68 -8.01 -21.18
C GLY A 651 -20.53 -7.80 -22.17
N GLU A 652 -19.50 -7.06 -21.79
CA GLU A 652 -18.29 -6.87 -22.61
C GLU A 652 -17.49 -8.18 -22.74
N LEU A 653 -17.30 -8.92 -21.64
CA LEU A 653 -16.59 -10.20 -21.65
C LEU A 653 -17.27 -11.26 -22.52
N VAL A 654 -18.60 -11.35 -22.45
CA VAL A 654 -19.38 -12.27 -23.30
C VAL A 654 -19.25 -11.90 -24.78
N ARG A 655 -19.33 -10.60 -25.12
CA ARG A 655 -19.16 -10.12 -26.50
C ARG A 655 -17.77 -10.44 -27.04
N MET A 656 -16.73 -10.23 -26.24
CA MET A 656 -15.35 -10.48 -26.64
C MET A 656 -15.01 -11.96 -26.75
N ARG A 657 -15.47 -12.82 -25.82
CA ARG A 657 -15.33 -14.28 -25.94
C ARG A 657 -15.97 -14.78 -27.25
N ASN A 658 -17.14 -14.25 -27.59
CA ASN A 658 -17.81 -14.59 -28.84
C ASN A 658 -17.05 -14.06 -30.07
N ALA A 659 -16.37 -12.91 -29.98
CA ALA A 659 -15.49 -12.42 -31.03
C ALA A 659 -14.22 -13.30 -31.20
N PHE A 660 -13.65 -13.78 -30.08
CA PHE A 660 -12.49 -14.67 -30.04
C PHE A 660 -12.81 -16.06 -30.60
N ALA A 661 -13.96 -16.64 -30.21
CA ALA A 661 -14.46 -17.91 -30.72
C ALA A 661 -14.84 -17.88 -32.22
N HIS A 662 -14.96 -16.69 -32.82
CA HIS A 662 -15.23 -16.50 -34.24
C HIS A 662 -13.97 -16.12 -35.07
N GLY A 663 -12.78 -16.33 -34.51
CA GLY A 663 -11.51 -16.21 -35.24
C GLY A 663 -11.15 -14.80 -35.68
N ARG A 664 -11.79 -13.76 -35.12
CA ARG A 664 -11.49 -12.37 -35.47
C ARG A 664 -10.36 -11.82 -34.60
N THR A 665 -9.15 -11.92 -35.14
CA THR A 665 -7.93 -11.10 -34.92
C THR A 665 -7.39 -10.97 -33.48
N GLY A 666 -6.07 -11.21 -33.35
CA GLY A 666 -5.29 -11.11 -32.12
C GLY A 666 -5.51 -9.80 -31.36
N ILE A 667 -5.87 -9.94 -30.10
CA ILE A 667 -5.96 -8.83 -29.14
C ILE A 667 -4.52 -8.47 -28.75
N GLY A 668 -4.12 -7.21 -28.90
CA GLY A 668 -2.80 -6.76 -28.44
C GLY A 668 -2.66 -6.89 -26.91
N GLU A 669 -1.44 -7.17 -26.44
CA GLU A 669 -1.13 -7.44 -25.02
C GLU A 669 -1.63 -6.33 -24.07
N HIS A 670 -1.50 -5.06 -24.48
CA HIS A 670 -2.06 -3.91 -23.74
C HIS A 670 -3.58 -3.96 -23.58
N GLN A 671 -4.29 -4.45 -24.60
CA GLN A 671 -5.74 -4.55 -24.55
C GLN A 671 -6.17 -5.77 -23.72
N ALA A 672 -5.42 -6.87 -23.75
CA ALA A 672 -5.62 -8.02 -22.87
C ALA A 672 -5.39 -7.66 -21.39
N LEU A 673 -4.33 -6.89 -21.07
CA LEU A 673 -4.06 -6.37 -19.73
C LEU A 673 -5.18 -5.45 -19.21
N TYR A 674 -5.66 -4.53 -20.06
CA TYR A 674 -6.78 -3.66 -19.71
C TYR A 674 -8.08 -4.45 -19.45
N GLN A 675 -8.30 -5.57 -20.17
CA GLN A 675 -9.44 -6.44 -19.90
C GLN A 675 -9.27 -7.26 -18.62
N LEU A 676 -8.08 -7.79 -18.35
CA LEU A 676 -7.80 -8.50 -17.10
C LEU A 676 -8.08 -7.61 -15.88
N GLN A 677 -7.74 -6.32 -15.94
CA GLN A 677 -8.09 -5.35 -14.89
C GLN A 677 -9.61 -5.25 -14.67
N LYS A 678 -10.43 -5.27 -15.74
CA LYS A 678 -11.89 -5.27 -15.61
C LYS A 678 -12.43 -6.58 -15.06
N VAL A 679 -11.80 -7.71 -15.42
CA VAL A 679 -12.16 -9.04 -14.88
C VAL A 679 -11.81 -9.11 -13.40
N ASP A 680 -10.65 -8.63 -12.98
CA ASP A 680 -10.23 -8.61 -11.58
C ASP A 680 -11.20 -7.80 -10.71
N VAL A 681 -11.62 -6.63 -11.18
CA VAL A 681 -12.64 -5.81 -10.51
C VAL A 681 -13.99 -6.53 -10.43
N MET A 682 -14.41 -7.18 -11.51
CA MET A 682 -15.66 -7.97 -11.52
C MET A 682 -15.58 -9.18 -10.58
N LEU A 683 -14.44 -9.87 -10.56
CA LEU A 683 -14.23 -11.04 -9.70
C LEU A 683 -14.22 -10.65 -8.25
N ASP A 684 -13.59 -9.54 -7.88
CA ASP A 684 -13.64 -9.02 -6.51
C ASP A 684 -15.08 -8.69 -6.09
N GLU A 685 -15.85 -7.97 -6.91
CA GLU A 685 -17.27 -7.70 -6.62
C GLU A 685 -18.11 -8.97 -6.49
N VAL A 686 -17.85 -9.98 -7.32
CA VAL A 686 -18.54 -11.27 -7.25
C VAL A 686 -18.14 -12.02 -5.99
N LEU A 687 -16.85 -12.11 -5.67
CA LEU A 687 -16.38 -12.85 -4.51
C LEU A 687 -16.89 -12.22 -3.22
N ASP A 688 -16.97 -10.90 -3.15
CA ASP A 688 -17.59 -10.17 -2.05
C ASP A 688 -19.11 -10.45 -1.98
N ALA A 689 -19.81 -10.50 -3.12
CA ALA A 689 -21.23 -10.86 -3.15
C ALA A 689 -21.49 -12.34 -2.79
N LEU A 690 -20.53 -13.23 -3.06
CA LEU A 690 -20.56 -14.64 -2.69
C LEU A 690 -20.04 -14.90 -1.27
N GLU A 691 -19.52 -13.89 -0.55
CA GLU A 691 -18.99 -14.03 0.82
C GLU A 691 -19.98 -14.74 1.77
N PRO A 692 -21.30 -14.44 1.76
CA PRO A 692 -22.27 -15.14 2.61
C PRO A 692 -22.39 -16.63 2.31
N LEU A 693 -21.99 -17.10 1.11
CA LEU A 693 -21.96 -18.54 0.78
C LEU A 693 -20.91 -19.30 1.59
N GLY A 694 -19.87 -18.63 2.08
CA GLY A 694 -18.84 -19.25 2.91
C GLY A 694 -19.36 -19.76 4.26
N GLU A 695 -20.55 -19.33 4.67
CA GLU A 695 -21.26 -19.80 5.87
C GLU A 695 -22.09 -21.07 5.60
N PHE A 696 -22.35 -21.38 4.32
CA PHE A 696 -23.09 -22.57 3.91
C PHE A 696 -22.13 -23.76 3.72
N ALA A 697 -22.51 -24.92 4.27
CA ALA A 697 -21.77 -26.15 4.05
C ALA A 697 -22.32 -26.87 2.80
N LEU A 698 -21.43 -27.32 1.91
CA LEU A 698 -21.80 -28.29 0.89
C LEU A 698 -21.82 -29.68 1.52
N LEU A 699 -22.96 -30.34 1.48
CA LEU A 699 -23.14 -31.68 2.03
C LEU A 699 -23.41 -32.68 0.91
N THR A 700 -22.73 -33.82 0.99
CA THR A 700 -23.02 -34.99 0.16
C THR A 700 -23.63 -36.08 1.04
N VAL A 701 -24.80 -36.60 0.67
CA VAL A 701 -25.47 -37.65 1.45
C VAL A 701 -24.85 -39.01 1.16
N GLU A 702 -24.16 -39.61 2.13
CA GLU A 702 -23.43 -40.87 1.98
C GLU A 702 -24.24 -42.11 2.40
N GLY A 703 -25.22 -41.96 3.30
CA GLY A 703 -26.01 -43.08 3.81
C GLY A 703 -27.11 -42.70 4.79
N HIS A 704 -27.90 -43.70 5.19
CA HIS A 704 -28.97 -43.54 6.18
C HIS A 704 -28.69 -44.44 7.38
N ASN A 705 -28.84 -43.90 8.58
CA ASN A 705 -28.84 -44.63 9.84
C ASN A 705 -30.14 -44.38 10.60
N VAL A 706 -30.40 -45.14 11.65
CA VAL A 706 -31.58 -44.97 12.51
C VAL A 706 -31.09 -44.74 13.93
N ASP A 707 -31.49 -43.63 14.55
CA ASP A 707 -31.11 -43.33 15.93
C ASP A 707 -31.85 -44.24 16.94
N GLU A 708 -31.48 -44.14 18.22
CA GLU A 708 -32.06 -44.94 19.31
C GLU A 708 -33.59 -44.76 19.47
N ASN A 709 -34.16 -43.66 18.97
CA ASN A 709 -35.59 -43.35 18.97
C ASN A 709 -36.30 -43.71 17.65
N ARG A 710 -35.66 -44.50 16.77
CA ARG A 710 -36.18 -44.91 15.46
C ARG A 710 -36.38 -43.77 14.45
N GLN A 711 -35.69 -42.64 14.63
CA GLN A 711 -35.71 -41.56 13.64
C GLN A 711 -34.60 -41.78 12.59
N LEU A 712 -34.90 -41.46 11.32
CA LEU A 712 -33.95 -41.62 10.22
C LEU A 712 -32.90 -40.50 10.29
N VAL A 713 -31.63 -40.85 10.39
CA VAL A 713 -30.49 -39.94 10.47
C VAL A 713 -29.66 -40.05 9.20
N HIS A 714 -29.34 -38.93 8.57
CA HIS A 714 -28.52 -38.90 7.36
C HIS A 714 -27.03 -38.80 7.73
N GLN A 715 -26.22 -39.74 7.23
CA GLN A 715 -24.76 -39.62 7.24
C GLN A 715 -24.34 -38.74 6.07
N VAL A 716 -23.67 -37.63 6.37
CA VAL A 716 -23.25 -36.66 5.35
C VAL A 716 -21.75 -36.39 5.41
N GLN A 717 -21.13 -36.30 4.24
CA GLN A 717 -19.80 -35.73 4.09
C GLN A 717 -19.91 -34.21 3.93
N VAL A 718 -19.10 -33.50 4.71
CA VAL A 718 -19.08 -32.04 4.71
C VAL A 718 -17.86 -31.56 3.93
N HIS A 719 -18.11 -30.79 2.87
CA HIS A 719 -17.06 -30.17 2.07
C HIS A 719 -17.00 -28.68 2.41
N ARG A 720 -15.89 -28.26 3.03
CA ARG A 720 -15.51 -26.83 3.15
C ARG A 720 -14.30 -26.61 2.24
N GLY A 721 -14.56 -26.20 1.00
CA GLY A 721 -13.54 -26.06 -0.05
C GLY A 721 -12.88 -27.38 -0.43
N ASN A 722 -11.56 -27.47 -0.23
CA ASN A 722 -10.74 -28.67 -0.50
C ASN A 722 -10.56 -29.56 0.75
N VAL A 723 -11.13 -29.19 1.90
CA VAL A 723 -10.95 -29.92 3.16
C VAL A 723 -12.16 -30.80 3.42
N LEU A 724 -11.93 -32.12 3.45
CA LEU A 724 -12.87 -33.10 3.97
C LEU A 724 -12.91 -32.98 5.50
N VAL A 725 -14.05 -32.56 6.04
CA VAL A 725 -14.29 -32.54 7.48
C VAL A 725 -14.88 -33.90 7.89
N PRO A 726 -14.52 -34.48 9.06
CA PRO A 726 -15.03 -35.79 9.47
C PRO A 726 -16.57 -35.89 9.41
N GLU A 727 -17.08 -37.08 9.08
CA GLU A 727 -18.52 -37.36 8.96
C GLU A 727 -19.31 -36.76 10.12
N ARG A 728 -20.33 -35.96 9.79
CA ARG A 728 -21.30 -35.46 10.77
C ARG A 728 -22.65 -36.13 10.55
N GLN A 729 -23.34 -36.43 11.65
CA GLN A 729 -24.74 -36.85 11.61
C GLN A 729 -25.60 -35.59 11.66
N ILE A 730 -26.47 -35.41 10.67
CA ILE A 730 -27.43 -34.30 10.66
C ILE A 730 -28.83 -34.87 10.76
N ILE A 731 -29.58 -34.39 11.75
CA ILE A 731 -31.02 -34.67 11.91
C ILE A 731 -31.74 -33.59 11.13
N ALA A 732 -32.33 -33.94 9.99
CA ALA A 732 -33.06 -32.99 9.15
C ALA A 732 -34.56 -33.00 9.49
N PRO A 733 -35.25 -31.83 9.55
CA PRO A 733 -36.61 -31.75 10.09
C PRO A 733 -37.69 -32.36 9.20
N ASP A 734 -37.52 -32.40 7.87
CA ASP A 734 -38.60 -32.78 6.95
C ASP A 734 -38.08 -33.56 5.71
N GLU A 735 -38.70 -34.71 5.48
CA GLU A 735 -38.78 -35.58 4.28
C GLU A 735 -37.57 -35.78 3.32
N HIS A 736 -37.03 -37.01 3.35
CA HIS A 736 -36.52 -37.83 2.22
C HIS A 736 -35.39 -37.30 1.31
N PHE A 737 -34.21 -36.98 1.85
CA PHE A 737 -32.99 -36.90 1.04
C PHE A 737 -32.49 -38.29 0.60
N ARG A 738 -31.93 -38.40 -0.61
CA ARG A 738 -31.38 -39.65 -1.17
C ARG A 738 -29.85 -39.66 -1.17
N ARG A 739 -29.26 -40.85 -1.07
CA ARG A 739 -27.80 -41.05 -1.19
C ARG A 739 -27.29 -40.49 -2.54
N GLY A 740 -26.24 -39.66 -2.48
CA GLY A 740 -25.65 -38.98 -3.63
C GLY A 740 -26.16 -37.56 -3.89
N GLU A 741 -27.21 -37.11 -3.18
CA GLU A 741 -27.70 -35.73 -3.32
C GLU A 741 -26.73 -34.71 -2.72
N VAL A 742 -26.63 -33.56 -3.40
CA VAL A 742 -25.83 -32.42 -2.98
C VAL A 742 -26.74 -31.37 -2.37
N LEU A 743 -26.45 -30.99 -1.14
CA LEU A 743 -27.25 -30.05 -0.36
C LEU A 743 -26.41 -28.83 0.00
N LEU A 744 -27.04 -27.66 -0.02
CA LEU A 744 -26.53 -26.49 0.67
C LEU A 744 -27.20 -26.41 2.03
N TYR A 745 -26.41 -26.42 3.08
CA TYR A 745 -26.89 -26.35 4.45
C TYR A 745 -26.44 -25.07 5.12
N ASP A 746 -27.41 -24.28 5.55
CA ASP A 746 -27.20 -23.10 6.39
C ASP A 746 -27.10 -23.54 7.85
N GLN A 747 -25.94 -23.29 8.47
CA GLN A 747 -25.72 -23.67 9.86
C GLN A 747 -26.45 -22.77 10.86
N GLU A 748 -26.71 -21.51 10.52
CA GLU A 748 -27.37 -20.55 11.42
C GLU A 748 -28.88 -20.71 11.38
N THR A 749 -29.45 -20.80 10.18
CA THR A 749 -30.91 -20.91 10.02
C THR A 749 -31.42 -22.35 10.05
N GLN A 750 -30.50 -23.33 10.05
CA GLN A 750 -30.78 -24.77 9.92
C GLN A 750 -31.60 -25.14 8.68
N THR A 751 -31.57 -24.29 7.65
CA THR A 751 -32.28 -24.54 6.40
C THR A 751 -31.42 -25.33 5.44
N THR A 752 -32.06 -26.25 4.71
CA THR A 752 -31.40 -27.11 3.72
C THR A 752 -32.01 -26.85 2.36
N VAL A 753 -31.16 -26.59 1.36
CA VAL A 753 -31.57 -26.39 -0.03
C VAL A 753 -31.05 -27.54 -0.87
N LEU A 754 -31.96 -28.31 -1.47
CA LEU A 754 -31.64 -29.40 -2.38
C LEU A 754 -31.22 -28.85 -3.75
N LEU A 755 -29.97 -29.10 -4.15
CA LEU A 755 -29.52 -28.82 -5.52
C LEU A 755 -29.98 -29.99 -6.41
N SER A 756 -31.25 -29.96 -6.84
CA SER A 756 -31.89 -31.01 -7.66
C SER A 756 -31.25 -31.16 -9.07
N PRO A 757 -31.28 -32.35 -9.71
CA PRO A 757 -30.14 -32.91 -10.45
C PRO A 757 -30.23 -32.74 -11.98
N PHE A 758 -29.13 -33.04 -12.69
CA PHE A 758 -28.89 -32.94 -14.14
C PHE A 758 -28.49 -31.57 -14.69
N ILE A 759 -27.19 -31.28 -14.70
CA ILE A 759 -26.62 -30.49 -15.80
C ILE A 759 -25.26 -31.10 -16.18
N VAL A 760 -25.17 -31.65 -17.39
CA VAL A 760 -23.93 -32.10 -18.02
C VAL A 760 -23.29 -30.89 -18.70
N PHE A 761 -22.04 -30.59 -18.36
CA PHE A 761 -21.28 -29.51 -19.01
C PHE A 761 -20.13 -30.08 -19.84
N GLU A 762 -19.99 -29.55 -21.05
CA GLU A 762 -18.86 -29.79 -21.95
C GLU A 762 -17.97 -28.53 -21.93
N SER A 763 -16.69 -28.68 -21.59
CA SER A 763 -15.69 -27.65 -21.86
C SER A 763 -15.13 -27.83 -23.28
N ALA A 764 -15.11 -26.75 -24.07
CA ALA A 764 -14.41 -26.77 -25.35
C ALA A 764 -12.88 -26.80 -25.12
N PRO A 765 -12.12 -27.55 -25.93
CA PRO A 765 -10.69 -27.74 -25.72
C PRO A 765 -9.92 -26.41 -25.80
N GLY A 766 -8.92 -26.24 -24.93
CA GLY A 766 -8.02 -25.10 -24.96
C GLY A 766 -7.12 -25.11 -26.21
N PRO A 767 -6.54 -23.94 -26.60
CA PRO A 767 -5.84 -23.80 -27.88
C PRO A 767 -4.49 -24.54 -27.97
N ASP A 768 -3.92 -25.02 -26.86
CA ASP A 768 -2.55 -25.56 -26.78
C ASP A 768 -2.47 -26.99 -26.22
N ASP A 769 -3.58 -27.72 -26.15
CA ASP A 769 -3.57 -29.03 -25.52
C ASP A 769 -3.27 -30.13 -26.55
N THR A 770 -1.99 -30.52 -26.63
CA THR A 770 -1.57 -31.78 -27.30
C THR A 770 -2.21 -33.03 -26.68
N LEU A 771 -2.87 -32.88 -25.53
CA LEU A 771 -3.83 -33.83 -25.00
C LEU A 771 -5.23 -33.31 -25.32
N GLN A 772 -5.92 -34.03 -26.19
CA GLN A 772 -7.32 -33.83 -26.55
C GLN A 772 -8.22 -34.13 -25.33
N THR A 773 -8.16 -33.31 -24.28
CA THR A 773 -8.85 -33.59 -23.01
C THR A 773 -10.16 -32.82 -22.87
N ARG A 774 -11.27 -33.55 -22.68
CA ARG A 774 -12.61 -33.02 -22.38
C ARG A 774 -12.96 -33.27 -20.91
N GLU A 775 -13.60 -32.32 -20.26
CA GLU A 775 -14.03 -32.42 -18.86
C GLU A 775 -15.55 -32.59 -18.78
N LEU A 776 -15.99 -33.62 -18.05
CA LEU A 776 -17.41 -33.93 -17.83
C LEU A 776 -17.77 -33.66 -16.37
N TRP A 777 -18.85 -32.90 -16.16
CA TRP A 777 -19.39 -32.62 -14.82
C TRP A 777 -20.69 -33.38 -14.67
N VAL A 778 -20.73 -34.37 -13.76
CA VAL A 778 -21.89 -35.25 -13.55
C VAL A 778 -22.38 -35.09 -12.11
N PHE A 779 -23.67 -34.78 -11.97
CA PHE A 779 -24.42 -34.89 -10.72
C PHE A 779 -25.53 -35.93 -10.96
N ASP A 780 -25.44 -37.09 -10.31
CA ASP A 780 -26.20 -38.29 -10.68
C ASP A 780 -27.48 -38.48 -9.84
N GLN A 781 -28.65 -38.56 -10.48
CA GLN A 781 -29.60 -39.66 -10.27
C GLN A 781 -30.52 -39.84 -11.48
N LEU A 782 -30.18 -40.87 -12.24
CA LEU A 782 -31.03 -41.78 -12.98
C LEU A 782 -32.44 -42.05 -12.40
N ILE A 783 -33.49 -41.78 -13.18
CA ILE A 783 -34.85 -42.30 -12.94
C ILE A 783 -35.13 -43.38 -13.99
N ASP A 784 -35.13 -44.66 -13.60
CA ASP A 784 -35.93 -45.69 -14.28
C ASP A 784 -37.39 -45.51 -13.85
N PRO A 785 -38.34 -45.23 -14.77
CA PRO A 785 -39.73 -45.00 -14.41
C PRO A 785 -40.48 -46.24 -13.88
N ARG A 786 -39.88 -47.45 -13.82
CA ARG A 786 -40.68 -48.68 -13.69
C ARG A 786 -40.46 -49.59 -12.49
N HIS A 787 -39.38 -49.52 -11.70
CA HIS A 787 -39.23 -50.49 -10.59
C HIS A 787 -38.85 -49.89 -9.23
N LYS A 788 -39.73 -50.16 -8.25
CA LYS A 788 -39.51 -49.98 -6.81
C LYS A 788 -38.45 -50.97 -6.33
N GLY A 789 -37.33 -50.46 -5.84
CA GLY A 789 -36.48 -51.17 -4.88
C GLY A 789 -35.11 -51.57 -5.41
N ARG A 790 -34.09 -50.95 -4.80
CA ARG A 790 -32.65 -51.20 -4.87
C ARG A 790 -31.91 -50.68 -6.11
N LEU A 791 -31.08 -49.67 -5.89
CA LEU A 791 -29.79 -49.50 -6.55
C LEU A 791 -28.85 -48.68 -5.63
N THR A 792 -27.62 -49.16 -5.53
CA THR A 792 -26.49 -48.63 -4.76
C THR A 792 -25.40 -48.27 -5.76
N VAL A 793 -24.60 -47.22 -5.48
CA VAL A 793 -23.25 -46.85 -6.02
C VAL A 793 -23.22 -45.35 -6.43
N GLN A 794 -22.12 -44.58 -6.45
CA GLN A 794 -20.88 -44.42 -5.64
C GLN A 794 -20.06 -43.34 -6.42
N TYR A 795 -19.64 -42.25 -5.77
CA TYR A 795 -18.67 -41.20 -6.21
C TYR A 795 -19.10 -40.01 -7.08
N VAL A 796 -18.73 -38.81 -6.59
CA VAL A 796 -18.43 -37.61 -7.40
C VAL A 796 -16.98 -37.72 -7.87
N SER A 797 -16.72 -37.69 -9.18
CA SER A 797 -15.35 -37.74 -9.72
C SER A 797 -15.09 -36.65 -10.74
N PHE A 798 -13.98 -35.93 -10.55
CA PHE A 798 -13.34 -35.12 -11.58
C PHE A 798 -12.61 -36.07 -12.53
N VAL A 799 -13.07 -36.20 -13.77
CA VAL A 799 -12.39 -37.07 -14.75
C VAL A 799 -12.15 -36.28 -16.03
N SER A 800 -10.86 -36.08 -16.31
CA SER A 800 -10.39 -35.57 -17.59
C SER A 800 -10.27 -36.77 -18.54
N PHE A 801 -11.05 -36.76 -19.61
CA PHE A 801 -11.04 -37.84 -20.62
C PHE A 801 -10.30 -37.39 -21.86
N SER A 802 -9.54 -38.28 -22.50
CA SER A 802 -9.20 -38.06 -23.91
C SER A 802 -10.48 -38.04 -24.75
N THR A 803 -10.54 -37.24 -25.82
CA THR A 803 -11.76 -36.97 -26.60
C THR A 803 -12.43 -38.26 -27.09
N ALA A 804 -11.64 -39.26 -27.47
CA ALA A 804 -12.14 -40.58 -27.85
C ALA A 804 -12.79 -41.38 -26.71
N ARG A 805 -12.30 -41.26 -25.46
CA ARG A 805 -12.90 -41.90 -24.28
C ARG A 805 -14.15 -41.18 -23.81
N PHE A 806 -14.20 -39.86 -23.98
CA PHE A 806 -15.40 -39.07 -23.71
C PHE A 806 -16.57 -39.49 -24.61
N ASP A 807 -16.33 -39.59 -25.92
CA ASP A 807 -17.37 -39.96 -26.89
C ASP A 807 -17.85 -41.41 -26.69
N ALA A 808 -16.96 -42.33 -26.33
CA ALA A 808 -17.32 -43.70 -25.96
C ALA A 808 -18.20 -43.76 -24.71
N TYR A 809 -17.84 -43.02 -23.66
CA TYR A 809 -18.59 -42.97 -22.40
C TYR A 809 -19.99 -42.33 -22.57
N VAL A 810 -20.09 -41.24 -23.35
CA VAL A 810 -21.38 -40.62 -23.69
C VAL A 810 -22.25 -41.55 -24.54
N THR A 811 -21.64 -42.35 -25.42
CA THR A 811 -22.36 -43.35 -26.23
C THR A 811 -22.88 -44.49 -25.38
N GLU A 812 -22.12 -44.92 -24.36
CA GLU A 812 -22.54 -45.92 -23.39
C GLU A 812 -23.71 -45.44 -22.51
N LEU A 813 -23.68 -44.18 -22.04
CA LEU A 813 -24.79 -43.55 -21.34
C LEU A 813 -26.06 -43.44 -22.22
N LYS A 814 -25.91 -43.20 -23.53
CA LYS A 814 -27.03 -43.23 -24.50
C LYS A 814 -27.60 -44.66 -24.67
N ASN A 815 -26.73 -45.66 -24.76
CA ASN A 815 -27.13 -47.06 -24.95
C ASN A 815 -27.83 -47.65 -23.71
N LEU A 816 -27.50 -47.18 -22.51
CA LEU A 816 -28.14 -47.56 -21.26
C LEU A 816 -29.47 -46.80 -21.00
N GLY A 817 -29.89 -45.94 -21.94
CA GLY A 817 -31.16 -45.20 -21.84
C GLY A 817 -31.13 -44.02 -20.87
N PHE A 818 -29.94 -43.61 -20.42
CA PHE A 818 -29.75 -42.48 -19.49
C PHE A 818 -29.83 -41.11 -20.17
N ILE A 819 -29.88 -41.10 -21.51
CA ILE A 819 -30.05 -39.93 -22.38
C ILE A 819 -31.16 -40.24 -23.40
N SER A 820 -32.15 -39.37 -23.55
CA SER A 820 -33.32 -39.61 -24.42
C SER A 820 -32.97 -39.68 -25.92
N THR A 821 -33.48 -40.71 -26.60
CA THR A 821 -33.32 -41.03 -28.03
C THR A 821 -34.28 -40.29 -28.97
N SER A 822 -34.68 -39.06 -28.66
CA SER A 822 -35.58 -38.27 -29.52
C SER A 822 -34.84 -37.30 -30.45
N ALA A 823 -33.80 -37.77 -31.15
CA ALA A 823 -33.25 -37.10 -32.34
C ALA A 823 -32.35 -38.06 -33.13
N LEU A 824 -32.95 -39.01 -33.87
CA LEU A 824 -32.22 -39.83 -34.84
C LEU A 824 -31.98 -39.03 -36.13
N GLY A 825 -30.70 -38.90 -36.47
CA GLY A 825 -30.23 -38.49 -37.78
C GLY A 825 -29.19 -39.48 -38.31
N GLY A 826 -29.57 -40.76 -38.43
CA GLY A 826 -28.97 -41.75 -39.35
C GLY A 826 -27.63 -42.41 -38.97
N GLY A 827 -27.60 -43.75 -39.06
CA GLY A 827 -26.40 -44.46 -39.52
C GLY A 827 -25.75 -45.46 -38.55
N ALA A 828 -26.40 -46.61 -38.37
CA ALA A 828 -25.86 -47.97 -38.31
C ALA A 828 -24.50 -48.31 -37.61
N GLU A 829 -24.59 -49.36 -36.79
CA GLU A 829 -23.60 -50.45 -36.63
C GLU A 829 -22.28 -50.14 -35.91
N PHE A 830 -22.08 -50.64 -34.69
CA PHE A 830 -21.36 -51.90 -34.46
C PHE A 830 -21.21 -52.27 -32.97
N ASP A 831 -21.01 -53.57 -32.83
CA ASP A 831 -21.00 -54.44 -31.68
C ASP A 831 -19.69 -54.40 -30.85
N LYS A 832 -19.79 -54.99 -29.64
CA LYS A 832 -18.74 -55.61 -28.81
C LYS A 832 -17.80 -54.77 -27.94
N GLN A 833 -18.01 -54.98 -26.62
CA GLN A 833 -17.04 -55.24 -25.53
C GLN A 833 -15.87 -54.25 -25.34
N VAL A 834 -15.67 -53.78 -24.10
CA VAL A 834 -14.59 -54.23 -23.19
C VAL A 834 -14.63 -53.40 -21.90
N ASN A 835 -14.79 -54.13 -20.78
CA ASN A 835 -14.46 -53.86 -19.37
C ASN A 835 -14.87 -52.56 -18.68
#